data_AF-A0A852XDU8-F1
#
_entry.id   AF-A0A852XDU8-F1
#
_cell.length_a   1.000
_cell.length_b   1.000
_cell.length_c   1.000
_cell.angle_alpha   90.00
_cell.angle_beta   90.00
_cell.angle_gamma   90.00
#
_symmetry.space_group_name_H-M   'P 1'
#
loop_
_entity.id
_entity.type
_entity.pdbx_description
1 polymer ?
#
loop_
_entity_poly.entity_id
_entity_poly.type
_entity_poly.pdbx_seq_one_letter_code
_entity_poly.pdbx_strand_id
1 'polypeptide(L)'
;MTGPTSSSTGRTGHRPPGPRVWLLVGLVVVIEIVWAVVVLRPADEARLHDAPVTVVAPAVMSEPLAGRLNQLDGAPLQARGSEQAEGARADLAEGSTSAVLIVDPSGTEDELLLDTRSAPELNDALQAHAERVEASYGRTVAVTRTGPADGAAQLDRVRLATVLASVGGFLLVVVAALRRGPVAPDARSGLRRLGVLLAASAALGLILGGLLVPADAGGRVQAALAVGLVALTAAAITVALDELLGWVGLGVAAALWFATALPLLARTDPHLLDQPWATLAPLTMPVAGLDAVVGAGLRGTLAGDAVLVLGAWLVTALLVPPLARRLRRRAGAPAPGTAEDRADEVAGSTAEDGAARPPAPARTGDAGGHARPWRLGVLALVSPLTLAMLAAILLTPEPAEAAPAEADARVTTTECVSTGPVEGVGDLNRIAELRGGEYFRGGDVGASVALQDGRMLWMFGDTLRDASAGARTARNSMLLVDDGCIRSVLPPDEGAIIPLRPAQQGDDRPVGYWPMSTYAVPREGYDLVYVTAQRVRSTGSEAFDFENLGPSVAVFLVPEGGTPQLIDQQDIGPDQAGREHPMWGAATTYVPGDGGGWVYLYGTANPGTDEAWGYSLRVARVRPDDVLDRSAWRYWDGSSWGSSEDAAQEMIPAQDGVSQTLSVFTRDGRWYAVSKRNDLLGSDVTIWTADAPTGPWSSGEAVAPTDAETGQLRYMPLAHPDVLPVEGTVVVSYSQNTDDLDEVIDDPLLYRPRFLRVDLP
;
A
#
# COMPACT_ATOMS: atom_id res chain seq x y z
N MET A 1 -84.44 -45.88 5.52
CA MET A 1 -83.77 -45.62 4.23
C MET A 1 -83.04 -44.29 4.35
N THR A 2 -81.72 -44.39 4.38
CA THR A 2 -80.73 -43.35 4.62
C THR A 2 -80.34 -42.67 3.31
N GLY A 3 -80.50 -41.35 3.22
CA GLY A 3 -79.89 -40.55 2.14
C GLY A 3 -78.43 -40.23 2.48
N PRO A 4 -77.50 -40.24 1.51
CA PRO A 4 -76.10 -39.96 1.80
C PRO A 4 -75.85 -38.45 1.82
N THR A 5 -75.17 -38.03 2.87
CA THR A 5 -74.51 -36.73 3.05
C THR A 5 -73.34 -36.58 2.07
N SER A 6 -73.37 -35.57 1.19
CA SER A 6 -72.19 -35.12 0.46
C SER A 6 -71.44 -34.07 1.29
N SER A 7 -70.23 -34.44 1.71
CA SER A 7 -69.25 -33.55 2.33
C SER A 7 -68.64 -32.65 1.26
N SER A 8 -68.95 -31.34 1.29
CA SER A 8 -68.22 -30.35 0.50
C SER A 8 -66.86 -30.09 1.18
N THR A 9 -65.82 -30.74 0.69
CA THR A 9 -64.44 -30.32 0.92
C THR A 9 -64.23 -28.95 0.27
N GLY A 10 -64.25 -27.90 1.10
CA GLY A 10 -63.88 -26.55 0.69
C GLY A 10 -62.40 -26.53 0.28
N ARG A 11 -62.14 -26.76 -1.01
CA ARG A 11 -60.88 -26.38 -1.65
C ARG A 11 -60.84 -24.86 -1.68
N THR A 12 -60.11 -24.27 -0.75
CA THR A 12 -59.67 -22.87 -0.81
C THR A 12 -58.77 -22.71 -2.03
N GLY A 13 -59.37 -22.53 -3.21
CA GLY A 13 -58.66 -22.15 -4.42
C GLY A 13 -58.09 -20.75 -4.20
N HIS A 14 -56.77 -20.65 -4.00
CA HIS A 14 -56.06 -19.38 -4.05
C HIS A 14 -56.28 -18.78 -5.44
N ARG A 15 -56.88 -17.58 -5.50
CA ARG A 15 -56.97 -16.79 -6.73
C ARG A 15 -55.55 -16.44 -7.19
N PRO A 16 -55.26 -16.49 -8.51
CA PRO A 16 -53.96 -16.06 -9.02
C PRO A 16 -53.72 -14.58 -8.71
N PRO A 17 -52.46 -14.16 -8.52
CA PRO A 17 -52.12 -12.78 -8.18
C PRO A 17 -52.59 -11.81 -9.27
N GLY A 18 -53.14 -10.66 -8.87
CA GLY A 18 -53.67 -9.64 -9.79
C GLY A 18 -52.60 -8.98 -10.68
N PRO A 19 -53.00 -8.26 -11.75
CA PRO A 19 -52.10 -7.69 -12.77
C PRO A 19 -51.03 -6.73 -12.22
N ARG A 20 -51.28 -6.09 -11.07
CA ARG A 20 -50.30 -5.23 -10.37
C ARG A 20 -49.10 -6.02 -9.83
N VAL A 21 -49.31 -7.26 -9.41
CA VAL A 21 -48.25 -8.15 -8.93
C VAL A 21 -47.34 -8.56 -10.09
N TRP A 22 -47.90 -8.87 -11.26
CA TRP A 22 -47.11 -9.19 -12.46
C TRP A 22 -46.30 -8.00 -12.98
N LEU A 23 -46.84 -6.78 -12.89
CA LEU A 23 -46.08 -5.55 -13.20
C LEU A 23 -44.90 -5.35 -12.23
N LEU A 24 -45.09 -5.58 -10.93
CA LEU A 24 -44.02 -5.52 -9.94
C LEU A 24 -42.95 -6.59 -10.18
N VAL A 25 -43.36 -7.82 -10.49
CA VAL A 25 -42.45 -8.92 -10.84
C VAL A 25 -41.66 -8.57 -12.11
N GLY A 26 -42.33 -8.05 -13.15
CA GLY A 26 -41.67 -7.61 -14.38
C GLY A 26 -40.66 -6.48 -14.15
N LEU A 27 -41.00 -5.50 -13.31
CA LEU A 27 -40.09 -4.41 -12.96
C LEU A 27 -38.87 -4.92 -12.20
N VAL A 28 -39.06 -5.84 -11.24
CA VAL A 28 -37.96 -6.50 -10.53
C VAL A 28 -37.04 -7.21 -11.52
N VAL A 29 -37.58 -8.02 -12.44
CA VAL A 29 -36.78 -8.72 -13.45
C VAL A 29 -35.96 -7.75 -14.32
N VAL A 30 -36.54 -6.61 -14.73
CA VAL A 30 -35.80 -5.60 -15.50
C VAL A 30 -34.68 -4.97 -14.66
N ILE A 31 -34.93 -4.67 -13.38
CA ILE A 31 -33.91 -4.15 -12.46
C ILE A 31 -32.77 -5.17 -12.29
N GLU A 32 -33.09 -6.46 -12.12
CA GLU A 32 -32.10 -7.54 -12.02
C GLU A 32 -31.28 -7.70 -13.30
N ILE A 33 -31.89 -7.56 -14.50
CA ILE A 33 -31.16 -7.62 -15.78
C ILE A 33 -30.23 -6.41 -15.94
N VAL A 34 -30.71 -5.20 -15.65
CA VAL A 34 -29.88 -3.98 -15.70
C VAL A 34 -28.74 -4.07 -14.69
N TRP A 35 -29.03 -4.56 -13.48
CA TRP A 35 -28.04 -4.82 -12.46
C TRP A 35 -26.99 -5.84 -12.90
N ALA A 36 -27.41 -6.94 -13.52
CA ALA A 36 -26.51 -7.94 -14.08
C ALA A 36 -25.53 -7.35 -15.09
N VAL A 37 -26.00 -6.46 -15.96
CA VAL A 37 -25.16 -5.76 -16.95
C VAL A 37 -24.20 -4.75 -16.29
N VAL A 38 -24.60 -4.10 -15.20
CA VAL A 38 -23.77 -3.11 -14.49
C VAL A 38 -22.65 -3.76 -13.69
N VAL A 39 -22.94 -4.89 -13.04
CA VAL A 39 -21.97 -5.61 -12.18
C VAL A 39 -21.09 -6.55 -12.99
N LEU A 40 -21.62 -7.18 -14.04
CA LEU A 40 -20.86 -8.10 -14.92
C LEU A 40 -20.36 -7.35 -16.15
N ARG A 41 -19.27 -6.60 -15.98
CA ARG A 41 -18.48 -6.15 -17.13
C ARG A 41 -17.64 -7.28 -17.70
N PRO A 42 -17.25 -7.24 -18.98
CA PRO A 42 -16.36 -8.22 -19.57
C PRO A 42 -15.06 -8.35 -18.76
N ALA A 43 -14.57 -9.57 -18.57
CA ALA A 43 -13.36 -9.88 -17.81
C ALA A 43 -12.11 -9.11 -18.30
N ASP A 44 -12.10 -8.71 -19.57
CA ASP A 44 -11.01 -7.93 -20.19
C ASP A 44 -10.86 -6.50 -19.62
N GLU A 45 -11.87 -6.00 -18.88
CA GLU A 45 -11.83 -4.70 -18.19
C GLU A 45 -11.64 -4.84 -16.66
N ALA A 46 -11.64 -6.06 -16.10
CA ALA A 46 -11.59 -6.28 -14.67
C ALA A 46 -10.22 -5.87 -14.09
N ARG A 47 -10.24 -4.91 -13.16
CA ARG A 47 -9.04 -4.42 -12.48
C ARG A 47 -8.90 -5.13 -11.14
N LEU A 48 -7.67 -5.46 -10.81
CA LEU A 48 -7.32 -6.01 -9.50
C LEU A 48 -7.42 -4.89 -8.46
N HIS A 49 -8.00 -5.20 -7.30
CA HIS A 49 -8.16 -4.27 -6.18
C HIS A 49 -7.91 -4.99 -4.86
N ASP A 50 -7.02 -4.41 -4.04
CA ASP A 50 -6.76 -4.84 -2.68
C ASP A 50 -6.47 -6.35 -2.52
N ALA A 51 -5.91 -7.00 -3.54
CA ALA A 51 -5.66 -8.45 -3.47
C ALA A 51 -4.51 -8.75 -2.50
N PRO A 52 -4.71 -9.57 -1.45
CA PRO A 52 -3.67 -9.83 -0.47
C PRO A 52 -2.54 -10.65 -1.09
N VAL A 53 -1.31 -10.17 -0.98
CA VAL A 53 -0.12 -10.84 -1.52
C VAL A 53 0.97 -10.88 -0.47
N THR A 54 1.69 -11.99 -0.36
CA THR A 54 2.86 -12.06 0.53
C THR A 54 4.12 -12.05 -0.29
N VAL A 55 4.97 -11.05 -0.07
CA VAL A 55 6.29 -10.95 -0.69
C VAL A 55 7.29 -11.62 0.23
N VAL A 56 7.77 -12.79 -0.19
CA VAL A 56 8.82 -13.52 0.52
C VAL A 56 10.16 -13.08 -0.02
N ALA A 57 10.88 -12.33 0.80
CA ALA A 57 12.23 -11.89 0.54
C ALA A 57 12.93 -11.68 1.89
N PRO A 58 14.26 -11.56 1.93
CA PRO A 58 14.98 -11.06 3.10
C PRO A 58 14.31 -9.79 3.67
N ALA A 59 14.24 -9.60 4.99
CA ALA A 59 13.45 -8.52 5.64
C ALA A 59 13.79 -7.14 5.11
N VAL A 60 15.05 -6.93 4.74
CA VAL A 60 15.56 -5.69 4.14
C VAL A 60 14.91 -5.34 2.79
N MET A 61 14.25 -6.30 2.11
CA MET A 61 13.57 -6.13 0.83
C MET A 61 12.07 -6.41 0.88
N SER A 62 11.61 -7.34 1.71
CA SER A 62 10.23 -7.82 1.66
C SER A 62 9.19 -6.75 2.02
N GLU A 63 9.41 -5.99 3.10
CA GLU A 63 8.53 -4.89 3.49
C GLU A 63 8.61 -3.68 2.55
N PRO A 64 9.80 -3.18 2.15
CA PRO A 64 9.89 -2.11 1.15
C PRO A 64 9.24 -2.47 -0.20
N LEU A 65 9.45 -3.71 -0.68
CA LEU A 65 8.86 -4.17 -1.94
C LEU A 65 7.34 -4.31 -1.82
N ALA A 66 6.84 -4.84 -0.70
CA ALA A 66 5.41 -4.88 -0.41
C ALA A 66 4.81 -3.46 -0.35
N GLY A 67 5.47 -2.54 0.34
CA GLY A 67 5.07 -1.13 0.40
C GLY A 67 4.99 -0.49 -0.99
N ARG A 68 5.93 -0.77 -1.89
CA ARG A 68 5.91 -0.27 -3.27
C ARG A 68 4.77 -0.88 -4.09
N LEU A 69 4.51 -2.17 -3.95
CA LEU A 69 3.35 -2.84 -4.60
C LEU A 69 2.01 -2.25 -4.15
N ASN A 70 1.91 -1.84 -2.88
CA ASN A 70 0.72 -1.19 -2.31
C ASN A 70 0.50 0.24 -2.82
N GLN A 71 1.58 0.89 -3.28
CA GLN A 71 1.55 2.28 -3.78
C GLN A 71 1.24 2.37 -5.29
N LEU A 72 1.09 1.23 -5.97
CA LEU A 72 0.71 1.23 -7.39
C LEU A 72 -0.67 1.87 -7.60
N ASP A 73 -0.80 2.63 -8.70
CA ASP A 73 -2.04 3.31 -9.06
C ASP A 73 -3.26 2.36 -9.06
N GLY A 74 -4.29 2.74 -8.30
CA GLY A 74 -5.50 1.93 -8.15
C GLY A 74 -5.47 0.89 -7.04
N ALA A 75 -4.40 0.86 -6.23
CA ALA A 75 -4.18 -0.06 -5.10
C ALA A 75 -4.53 -1.52 -5.47
N PRO A 76 -3.85 -2.09 -6.48
CA PRO A 76 -4.21 -3.40 -6.99
C PRO A 76 -3.97 -4.52 -5.98
N LEU A 77 -3.02 -4.32 -5.07
CA LEU A 77 -2.55 -5.30 -4.11
C LEU A 77 -2.58 -4.74 -2.69
N GLN A 78 -2.78 -5.64 -1.73
CA GLN A 78 -2.40 -5.48 -0.33
C GLN A 78 -1.26 -6.46 -0.03
N ALA A 79 -0.08 -6.10 -0.48
CA ALA A 79 1.16 -6.81 -0.27
C ALA A 79 1.66 -6.64 1.18
N ARG A 80 2.22 -7.70 1.75
CA ARG A 80 2.96 -7.71 3.02
C ARG A 80 4.31 -8.39 2.88
N GLY A 81 5.31 -7.94 3.62
CA GLY A 81 6.62 -8.58 3.63
C GLY A 81 6.65 -9.82 4.52
N SER A 82 7.43 -10.83 4.15
CA SER A 82 7.77 -11.96 5.02
C SER A 82 9.15 -12.49 4.66
N GLU A 83 9.90 -12.98 5.65
CA GLU A 83 11.15 -13.72 5.41
C GLU A 83 10.91 -15.23 5.28
N GLN A 84 9.77 -15.71 5.76
CA GLN A 84 9.50 -17.12 5.95
C GLN A 84 8.69 -17.67 4.78
N ALA A 85 9.38 -18.27 3.81
CA ALA A 85 8.74 -18.92 2.67
C ALA A 85 7.75 -20.02 3.10
N GLU A 86 8.02 -20.73 4.19
CA GLU A 86 7.14 -21.78 4.70
C GLU A 86 5.86 -21.21 5.35
N GLY A 87 5.99 -20.13 6.14
CA GLY A 87 4.86 -19.40 6.70
C GLY A 87 3.97 -18.80 5.62
N ALA A 88 4.56 -18.15 4.62
CA ALA A 88 3.82 -17.60 3.48
C ALA A 88 3.09 -18.69 2.66
N ARG A 89 3.69 -19.88 2.50
CA ARG A 89 3.02 -21.03 1.87
C ARG A 89 1.85 -21.57 2.70
N ALA A 90 1.98 -21.57 4.03
CA ALA A 90 0.88 -21.93 4.92
C ALA A 90 -0.27 -20.91 4.82
N ASP A 91 0.08 -19.62 4.83
CA ASP A 91 -0.87 -18.52 4.64
C ASP A 91 -1.61 -18.62 3.30
N LEU A 92 -0.92 -19.01 2.22
CA LEU A 92 -1.54 -19.27 0.92
C LEU A 92 -2.48 -20.48 0.98
N ALA A 93 -2.10 -21.53 1.71
CA ALA A 93 -2.91 -22.74 1.85
C ALA A 93 -4.17 -22.54 2.70
N GLU A 94 -4.09 -21.69 3.73
CA GLU A 94 -5.19 -21.21 4.56
C GLU A 94 -5.97 -20.07 3.89
N GLY A 95 -5.37 -19.50 2.84
CA GLY A 95 -5.85 -18.44 1.97
C GLY A 95 -6.13 -17.11 2.68
N SER A 96 -5.31 -16.79 3.68
CA SER A 96 -5.12 -15.44 4.20
C SER A 96 -4.36 -14.55 3.21
N THR A 97 -3.65 -15.14 2.25
CA THR A 97 -3.07 -14.46 1.09
C THR A 97 -3.53 -15.10 -0.21
N SER A 98 -3.67 -14.33 -1.29
CA SER A 98 -4.11 -14.80 -2.61
C SER A 98 -2.95 -15.27 -3.47
N ALA A 99 -1.74 -14.75 -3.25
CA ALA A 99 -0.52 -15.17 -3.91
C ALA A 99 0.71 -14.96 -3.02
N VAL A 100 1.76 -15.72 -3.29
CA VAL A 100 3.08 -15.52 -2.66
C VAL A 100 4.11 -15.28 -3.75
N LEU A 101 4.79 -14.14 -3.70
CA LEU A 101 5.91 -13.83 -4.58
C LEU A 101 7.21 -14.08 -3.81
N ILE A 102 7.93 -15.14 -4.16
CA ILE A 102 9.24 -15.46 -3.59
C ILE A 102 10.30 -14.84 -4.47
N VAL A 103 10.98 -13.83 -3.93
CA VAL A 103 12.04 -13.12 -4.64
C VAL A 103 13.37 -13.84 -4.42
N ASP A 104 14.03 -14.23 -5.52
CA ASP A 104 15.39 -14.77 -5.48
C ASP A 104 16.41 -13.64 -5.71
N PRO A 105 17.10 -13.18 -4.65
CA PRO A 105 18.08 -12.10 -4.79
C PRO A 105 19.38 -12.54 -5.48
N SER A 106 19.59 -13.85 -5.71
CA SER A 106 20.78 -14.37 -6.38
C SER A 106 20.63 -14.50 -7.89
N GLY A 107 19.41 -14.35 -8.41
CA GLY A 107 19.06 -14.46 -9.82
C GLY A 107 18.15 -13.36 -10.32
N THR A 108 17.67 -13.52 -11.55
CA THR A 108 16.69 -12.62 -12.21
C THR A 108 15.33 -13.28 -12.41
N GLU A 109 15.14 -14.49 -11.88
CA GLU A 109 13.89 -15.25 -11.97
C GLU A 109 13.31 -15.42 -10.56
N ASP A 110 12.10 -14.90 -10.35
CA ASP A 110 11.35 -15.01 -9.09
C ASP A 110 10.27 -16.08 -9.20
N GLU A 111 9.77 -16.58 -8.07
CA GLU A 111 8.71 -17.61 -8.06
C GLU A 111 7.38 -17.02 -7.57
N LEU A 112 6.33 -17.12 -8.38
CA LEU A 112 4.96 -16.78 -7.99
C LEU A 112 4.17 -18.05 -7.66
N LEU A 113 3.78 -18.18 -6.40
CA LEU A 113 2.89 -19.24 -5.93
C LEU A 113 1.43 -18.79 -5.99
N LEU A 114 0.60 -19.58 -6.65
CA LEU A 114 -0.85 -19.41 -6.74
C LEU A 114 -1.56 -20.66 -6.21
N ASP A 115 -2.75 -20.51 -5.60
CA ASP A 115 -3.54 -21.66 -5.13
C ASP A 115 -4.49 -22.15 -6.23
N THR A 116 -4.49 -23.46 -6.54
CA THR A 116 -5.43 -24.07 -7.49
C THR A 116 -6.89 -24.03 -7.02
N ARG A 117 -7.12 -23.76 -5.73
CA ARG A 117 -8.44 -23.60 -5.11
C ARG A 117 -8.94 -22.15 -5.14
N SER A 118 -8.16 -21.21 -5.65
CA SER A 118 -8.59 -19.83 -5.94
C SER A 118 -9.30 -19.72 -7.30
N ALA A 119 -10.04 -18.62 -7.52
CA ALA A 119 -10.71 -18.37 -8.80
C ALA A 119 -9.67 -18.31 -9.94
N PRO A 120 -9.89 -19.02 -11.08
CA PRO A 120 -8.97 -18.97 -12.22
C PRO A 120 -8.71 -17.55 -12.72
N GLU A 121 -9.76 -16.73 -12.78
CA GLU A 121 -9.69 -15.34 -13.25
C GLU A 121 -8.81 -14.48 -12.33
N LEU A 122 -8.83 -14.72 -11.01
CA LEU A 122 -7.98 -14.03 -10.04
C LEU A 122 -6.52 -14.46 -10.21
N ASN A 123 -6.26 -15.77 -10.36
CA ASN A 123 -4.93 -16.30 -10.58
C ASN A 123 -4.30 -15.75 -11.87
N ASP A 124 -5.08 -15.67 -12.95
CA ASP A 124 -4.61 -15.12 -14.23
C ASP A 124 -4.32 -13.61 -14.12
N ALA A 125 -5.15 -12.85 -13.39
CA ALA A 125 -4.93 -11.44 -13.14
C ALA A 125 -3.68 -11.18 -12.28
N LEU A 126 -3.47 -11.98 -11.22
CA LEU A 126 -2.28 -11.92 -10.36
C LEU A 126 -1.01 -12.29 -11.13
N GLN A 127 -1.06 -13.33 -11.96
CA GLN A 127 0.04 -13.72 -12.84
C GLN A 127 0.39 -12.59 -13.81
N ALA A 128 -0.59 -12.07 -14.55
CA ALA A 128 -0.36 -10.98 -15.51
C ALA A 128 0.09 -9.67 -14.84
N HIS A 129 -0.27 -9.46 -13.57
CA HIS A 129 0.24 -8.32 -12.80
C HIS A 129 1.70 -8.53 -12.40
N ALA A 130 2.04 -9.69 -11.81
CA ALA A 130 3.41 -10.02 -11.44
C ALA A 130 4.36 -10.00 -12.65
N GLU A 131 3.97 -10.59 -13.77
CA GLU A 131 4.76 -10.57 -15.02
C GLU A 131 5.06 -9.14 -15.51
N ARG A 132 4.07 -8.23 -15.42
CA ARG A 132 4.27 -6.83 -15.81
C ARG A 132 5.18 -6.07 -14.85
N VAL A 133 5.02 -6.29 -13.56
CA VAL A 133 5.83 -5.64 -12.53
C VAL A 133 7.28 -6.13 -12.61
N GLU A 134 7.51 -7.45 -12.64
CA GLU A 134 8.86 -8.01 -12.75
C GLU A 134 9.57 -7.59 -14.05
N ALA A 135 8.84 -7.54 -15.17
CA ALA A 135 9.39 -7.06 -16.44
C ALA A 135 9.87 -5.59 -16.36
N SER A 136 9.24 -4.75 -15.53
CA SER A 136 9.67 -3.36 -15.32
C SER A 136 11.03 -3.25 -14.61
N TYR A 137 11.40 -4.28 -13.85
CA TYR A 137 12.70 -4.40 -13.17
C TYR A 137 13.72 -5.24 -13.96
N GLY A 138 13.39 -5.66 -15.18
CA GLY A 138 14.25 -6.54 -15.99
C GLY A 138 14.34 -7.98 -15.45
N ARG A 139 13.34 -8.42 -14.69
CA ARG A 139 13.24 -9.75 -14.07
C ARG A 139 12.12 -10.57 -14.73
N THR A 140 12.09 -11.88 -14.46
CA THR A 140 11.05 -12.81 -14.93
C THR A 140 10.42 -13.56 -13.76
N VAL A 141 9.20 -14.07 -13.94
CA VAL A 141 8.50 -14.82 -12.89
C VAL A 141 8.13 -16.22 -13.35
N ALA A 142 8.55 -17.22 -12.57
CA ALA A 142 8.17 -18.62 -12.71
C ALA A 142 6.90 -18.89 -11.88
N VAL A 143 5.84 -19.37 -12.52
CA VAL A 143 4.54 -19.55 -11.87
C VAL A 143 4.34 -21.00 -11.42
N THR A 144 4.23 -21.20 -10.12
CA THR A 144 3.93 -22.49 -9.49
C THR A 144 2.51 -22.48 -8.93
N ARG A 145 1.65 -23.36 -9.45
CA ARG A 145 0.30 -23.56 -8.90
C ARG A 145 0.34 -24.67 -7.82
N THR A 146 -0.03 -24.31 -6.61
CA THR A 146 -0.01 -25.15 -5.41
C THR A 146 -1.42 -25.62 -5.06
N GLY A 147 -1.54 -26.84 -4.53
CA GLY A 147 -2.83 -27.44 -4.18
C GLY A 147 -3.24 -28.63 -5.06
N PRO A 148 -4.44 -29.20 -4.86
CA PRO A 148 -4.91 -30.36 -5.59
C PRO A 148 -5.13 -30.04 -7.08
N ALA A 149 -4.85 -31.01 -7.96
CA ALA A 149 -5.00 -30.85 -9.40
C ALA A 149 -6.44 -30.53 -9.84
N ASP A 150 -7.44 -30.93 -9.05
CA ASP A 150 -8.86 -30.64 -9.27
C ASP A 150 -9.38 -29.45 -8.46
N GLY A 151 -8.51 -28.58 -7.92
CA GLY A 151 -8.86 -27.46 -7.04
C GLY A 151 -9.99 -26.56 -7.56
N ALA A 152 -9.94 -26.16 -8.84
CA ALA A 152 -11.00 -25.36 -9.46
C ALA A 152 -12.36 -26.10 -9.50
N ALA A 153 -12.35 -27.42 -9.73
CA ALA A 153 -13.56 -28.23 -9.69
C ALA A 153 -14.07 -28.43 -8.25
N GLN A 154 -13.19 -28.43 -7.25
CA GLN A 154 -13.58 -28.41 -5.83
C GLN A 154 -14.26 -27.09 -5.46
N LEU A 155 -13.70 -25.95 -5.87
CA LEU A 155 -14.29 -24.63 -5.68
C LEU A 155 -15.68 -24.52 -6.32
N ASP A 156 -15.86 -25.02 -7.55
CA ASP A 156 -17.16 -25.03 -8.22
C ASP A 156 -18.21 -25.87 -7.48
N ARG A 157 -17.82 -27.00 -6.87
CA ARG A 157 -18.73 -27.79 -6.02
C ARG A 157 -19.11 -27.06 -4.74
N VAL A 158 -18.17 -26.34 -4.13
CA VAL A 158 -18.42 -25.49 -2.95
C VAL A 158 -19.37 -24.33 -3.29
N ARG A 159 -19.16 -23.67 -4.43
CA ARG A 159 -20.09 -22.66 -4.96
C ARG A 159 -21.49 -23.24 -5.15
N LEU A 160 -21.59 -24.42 -5.78
CA LEU A 160 -22.88 -25.10 -5.95
C LEU A 160 -23.55 -25.42 -4.60
N ALA A 161 -22.80 -25.91 -3.62
CA ALA A 161 -23.33 -26.18 -2.28
C ALA A 161 -23.90 -24.92 -1.62
N THR A 162 -23.19 -23.79 -1.74
CA THR A 162 -23.59 -22.48 -1.20
C THR A 162 -24.86 -21.95 -1.87
N VAL A 163 -24.95 -22.06 -3.21
CA VAL A 163 -26.16 -21.69 -3.97
C VAL A 163 -27.34 -22.56 -3.55
N LEU A 164 -27.17 -23.88 -3.52
CA LEU A 164 -28.24 -24.82 -3.14
C LEU A 164 -28.67 -24.63 -1.68
N ALA A 165 -27.75 -24.29 -0.77
CA ALA A 165 -28.07 -23.98 0.62
C ALA A 165 -28.89 -22.69 0.73
N SER A 166 -28.48 -21.63 0.03
CA SER A 166 -29.20 -20.35 0.00
C SER A 166 -30.61 -20.51 -0.54
N VAL A 167 -30.74 -21.14 -1.72
CA VAL A 167 -32.03 -21.43 -2.37
C VAL A 167 -32.85 -22.38 -1.51
N GLY A 168 -32.25 -23.41 -0.93
CA GLY A 168 -32.92 -24.35 -0.03
C GLY A 168 -33.49 -23.66 1.20
N GLY A 169 -32.73 -22.77 1.83
CA GLY A 169 -33.20 -21.92 2.93
C GLY A 169 -34.43 -21.09 2.57
N PHE A 170 -34.40 -20.44 1.41
CA PHE A 170 -35.56 -19.71 0.86
C PHE A 170 -36.76 -20.64 0.61
N LEU A 171 -36.55 -21.77 -0.07
CA LEU A 171 -37.62 -22.72 -0.40
C LEU A 171 -38.28 -23.34 0.83
N LEU A 172 -37.52 -23.59 1.91
CA LEU A 172 -38.06 -24.05 3.19
C LEU A 172 -39.09 -23.05 3.75
N VAL A 173 -38.84 -21.75 3.60
CA VAL A 173 -39.76 -20.68 4.03
C VAL A 173 -40.96 -20.60 3.10
N VAL A 174 -40.78 -20.72 1.78
CA VAL A 174 -41.88 -20.77 0.80
C VAL A 174 -42.83 -21.92 1.11
N VAL A 175 -42.31 -23.14 1.34
CA VAL A 175 -43.13 -24.31 1.71
C VAL A 175 -43.87 -24.08 3.03
N ALA A 176 -43.21 -23.46 4.01
CA ALA A 176 -43.86 -23.11 5.28
C ALA A 176 -44.98 -22.06 5.08
N ALA A 177 -44.74 -21.05 4.24
CA ALA A 177 -45.68 -19.98 3.93
C ALA A 177 -46.91 -20.51 3.17
N LEU A 178 -46.73 -21.42 2.21
CA LEU A 178 -47.83 -22.08 1.49
C LEU A 178 -48.70 -22.96 2.40
N ARG A 179 -48.11 -23.58 3.43
CA ARG A 179 -48.85 -24.46 4.35
C ARG A 179 -49.58 -23.73 5.47
N ARG A 180 -49.02 -22.64 5.99
CA ARG A 180 -49.48 -22.00 7.24
C ARG A 180 -49.64 -20.48 7.15
N GLY A 181 -49.39 -19.89 5.98
CA GLY A 181 -49.35 -18.45 5.75
C GLY A 181 -47.96 -17.83 5.99
N PRO A 182 -47.66 -16.66 5.40
CA PRO A 182 -46.37 -15.99 5.52
C PRO A 182 -46.10 -15.44 6.92
N VAL A 183 -47.15 -15.04 7.65
CA VAL A 183 -47.05 -14.41 8.98
C VAL A 183 -47.49 -15.38 10.07
N ALA A 184 -46.70 -15.55 11.12
CA ALA A 184 -47.10 -16.41 12.23
C ALA A 184 -48.18 -15.74 13.10
N PRO A 185 -49.25 -16.47 13.49
CA PRO A 185 -50.38 -15.89 14.22
C PRO A 185 -50.01 -15.45 15.66
N ASP A 186 -49.10 -16.19 16.31
CA ASP A 186 -48.67 -15.94 17.68
C ASP A 186 -47.17 -16.25 17.88
N ALA A 187 -46.63 -15.82 19.02
CA ALA A 187 -45.20 -15.95 19.32
C ALA A 187 -44.74 -17.41 19.46
N ARG A 188 -45.58 -18.31 19.98
CA ARG A 188 -45.23 -19.73 20.13
C ARG A 188 -45.19 -20.42 18.76
N SER A 189 -46.15 -20.10 17.88
CA SER A 189 -46.14 -20.54 16.49
C SER A 189 -44.93 -20.02 15.72
N GLY A 190 -44.52 -18.77 15.97
CA GLY A 190 -43.28 -18.20 15.43
C GLY A 190 -42.02 -18.94 15.89
N LEU A 191 -41.88 -19.21 17.19
CA LEU A 191 -40.75 -19.97 17.74
C LEU A 191 -40.68 -21.40 17.20
N ARG A 192 -41.83 -22.08 17.08
CA ARG A 192 -41.90 -23.41 16.46
C ARG A 192 -41.46 -23.39 15.00
N ARG A 193 -41.88 -22.38 14.23
CA ARG A 193 -41.47 -22.23 12.82
C ARG A 193 -39.95 -22.03 12.72
N LEU A 194 -39.37 -21.19 13.56
CA LEU A 194 -37.91 -20.99 13.62
C LEU A 194 -37.17 -22.28 14.00
N GLY A 195 -37.65 -23.03 14.99
CA GLY A 195 -37.05 -24.32 15.37
C GLY A 195 -37.08 -25.37 14.26
N VAL A 196 -38.17 -25.42 13.48
CA VAL A 196 -38.27 -26.30 12.30
C VAL A 196 -37.29 -25.86 11.21
N LEU A 197 -37.17 -24.55 10.95
CA LEU A 197 -36.22 -24.02 9.97
C LEU A 197 -34.78 -24.31 10.40
N LEU A 198 -34.44 -24.15 11.68
CA LEU A 198 -33.13 -24.51 12.22
C LEU A 198 -32.79 -25.98 11.97
N ALA A 199 -33.69 -26.89 12.32
CA ALA A 199 -33.48 -28.32 12.10
C ALA A 199 -33.38 -28.69 10.61
N ALA A 200 -34.21 -28.07 9.76
CA ALA A 200 -34.19 -28.30 8.33
C ALA A 200 -32.91 -27.74 7.67
N SER A 201 -32.45 -26.56 8.07
CA SER A 201 -31.18 -25.98 7.59
C SER A 201 -29.98 -26.80 8.06
N ALA A 202 -29.99 -27.33 9.29
CA ALA A 202 -28.95 -28.24 9.76
C ALA A 202 -28.93 -29.55 8.95
N ALA A 203 -30.10 -30.14 8.66
CA ALA A 203 -30.19 -31.32 7.81
C ALA A 203 -29.71 -31.03 6.37
N LEU A 204 -30.06 -29.87 5.82
CA LEU A 204 -29.58 -29.43 4.51
C LEU A 204 -28.06 -29.24 4.50
N GLY A 205 -27.50 -28.65 5.56
CA GLY A 205 -26.06 -28.52 5.76
C GLY A 205 -25.33 -29.85 5.81
N LEU A 206 -25.86 -30.84 6.55
CA LEU A 206 -25.30 -32.20 6.59
C LEU A 206 -25.32 -32.88 5.22
N ILE A 207 -26.41 -32.74 4.46
CA ILE A 207 -26.55 -33.37 3.14
C ILE A 207 -25.65 -32.69 2.12
N LEU A 208 -25.76 -31.38 1.95
CA LEU A 208 -25.00 -30.63 0.93
C LEU A 208 -23.52 -30.53 1.30
N GLY A 209 -23.19 -30.30 2.57
CA GLY A 209 -21.83 -30.29 3.06
C GLY A 209 -21.15 -31.66 2.90
N GLY A 210 -21.85 -32.76 3.20
CA GLY A 210 -21.29 -34.10 3.04
C GLY A 210 -21.18 -34.57 1.57
N LEU A 211 -22.05 -34.10 0.68
CA LEU A 211 -22.11 -34.55 -0.72
C LEU A 211 -21.23 -33.72 -1.65
N LEU A 212 -21.22 -32.40 -1.46
CA LEU A 212 -20.65 -31.46 -2.42
C LEU A 212 -19.34 -30.82 -1.93
N VAL A 213 -19.18 -30.59 -0.63
CA VAL A 213 -17.98 -29.93 -0.10
C VAL A 213 -16.89 -30.98 0.15
N PRO A 214 -15.77 -30.95 -0.60
CA PRO A 214 -14.65 -31.82 -0.30
C PRO A 214 -14.02 -31.34 1.01
N ALA A 215 -13.96 -32.22 2.00
CA ALA A 215 -13.39 -31.94 3.31
C ALA A 215 -12.82 -33.22 3.95
N ASP A 216 -11.76 -33.04 4.72
CA ASP A 216 -11.15 -34.08 5.54
C ASP A 216 -12.04 -34.43 6.75
N ALA A 217 -11.62 -35.38 7.59
CA ALA A 217 -12.45 -35.86 8.69
C ALA A 217 -12.81 -34.74 9.71
N GLY A 218 -11.90 -33.78 9.92
CA GLY A 218 -12.14 -32.60 10.78
C GLY A 218 -13.01 -31.54 10.08
N GLY A 219 -12.71 -31.23 8.82
CA GLY A 219 -13.40 -30.21 8.03
C GLY A 219 -14.84 -30.55 7.67
N ARG A 220 -15.23 -31.84 7.59
CA ARG A 220 -16.62 -32.24 7.24
C ARG A 220 -17.68 -31.67 8.16
N VAL A 221 -17.38 -31.62 9.46
CA VAL A 221 -18.32 -31.05 10.45
C VAL A 221 -18.41 -29.54 10.26
N GLN A 222 -17.28 -28.87 10.09
CA GLN A 222 -17.22 -27.43 9.85
C GLN A 222 -17.95 -27.05 8.54
N ALA A 223 -17.71 -27.78 7.46
CA ALA A 223 -18.40 -27.62 6.18
C ALA A 223 -19.92 -27.78 6.31
N ALA A 224 -20.38 -28.82 6.99
CA ALA A 224 -21.82 -29.01 7.23
C ALA A 224 -22.45 -27.87 8.04
N LEU A 225 -21.72 -27.37 9.05
CA LEU A 225 -22.15 -26.23 9.86
C LEU A 225 -22.18 -24.93 9.05
N ALA A 226 -21.16 -24.65 8.25
CA ALA A 226 -21.09 -23.46 7.38
C ALA A 226 -22.22 -23.46 6.36
N VAL A 227 -22.43 -24.57 5.64
CA VAL A 227 -23.52 -24.73 4.68
C VAL A 227 -24.89 -24.62 5.37
N GLY A 228 -25.03 -25.19 6.57
CA GLY A 228 -26.24 -25.06 7.37
C GLY A 228 -26.50 -23.62 7.84
N LEU A 229 -25.46 -22.86 8.19
CA LEU A 229 -25.53 -21.46 8.58
C LEU A 229 -25.98 -20.58 7.41
N VAL A 230 -25.48 -20.82 6.20
CA VAL A 230 -25.94 -20.13 4.97
C VAL A 230 -27.44 -20.37 4.75
N ALA A 231 -27.88 -21.63 4.78
CA ALA A 231 -29.28 -21.99 4.63
C ALA A 231 -30.17 -21.36 5.72
N LEU A 232 -29.71 -21.35 6.97
CA LEU A 232 -30.43 -20.74 8.09
C LEU A 232 -30.54 -19.23 7.94
N THR A 233 -29.47 -18.55 7.53
CA THR A 233 -29.43 -17.10 7.34
C THR A 233 -30.37 -16.68 6.22
N ALA A 234 -30.34 -17.39 5.08
CA ALA A 234 -31.29 -17.18 3.97
C ALA A 234 -32.74 -17.37 4.41
N ALA A 235 -33.02 -18.44 5.18
CA ALA A 235 -34.35 -18.68 5.72
C ALA A 235 -34.80 -17.57 6.70
N ALA A 236 -33.90 -17.12 7.58
CA ALA A 236 -34.21 -16.06 8.55
C ALA A 236 -34.52 -14.73 7.85
N ILE A 237 -33.71 -14.32 6.86
CA ILE A 237 -33.95 -13.11 6.05
C ILE A 237 -35.31 -13.20 5.37
N THR A 238 -35.64 -14.35 4.77
CA THR A 238 -36.93 -14.57 4.10
C THR A 238 -38.10 -14.46 5.10
N VAL A 239 -37.98 -15.04 6.30
CA VAL A 239 -38.99 -14.91 7.36
C VAL A 239 -39.15 -13.47 7.85
N ALA A 240 -38.05 -12.72 7.95
CA ALA A 240 -38.10 -11.31 8.34
C ALA A 240 -38.89 -10.47 7.33
N LEU A 241 -38.64 -10.69 6.03
CA LEU A 241 -39.35 -10.01 4.95
C LEU A 241 -40.83 -10.42 4.87
N ASP A 242 -41.15 -11.71 5.07
CA ASP A 242 -42.52 -12.22 5.20
C ASP A 242 -43.29 -11.51 6.32
N GLU A 243 -42.68 -11.33 7.49
CA GLU A 243 -43.31 -10.67 8.64
C GLU A 243 -43.58 -9.17 8.41
N LEU A 244 -42.78 -8.51 7.56
CA LEU A 244 -42.93 -7.10 7.23
C LEU A 244 -43.95 -6.88 6.10
N LEU A 245 -43.86 -7.68 5.04
CA LEU A 245 -44.49 -7.43 3.74
C LEU A 245 -45.52 -8.49 3.32
N GLY A 246 -45.66 -9.59 4.07
CA GLY A 246 -46.52 -10.71 3.70
C GLY A 246 -46.02 -11.39 2.43
N TRP A 247 -46.92 -11.75 1.50
CA TRP A 247 -46.57 -12.41 0.25
C TRP A 247 -45.62 -11.62 -0.66
N VAL A 248 -45.66 -10.28 -0.58
CA VAL A 248 -44.70 -9.42 -1.29
C VAL A 248 -43.28 -9.62 -0.74
N GLY A 249 -43.14 -10.00 0.53
CA GLY A 249 -41.87 -10.31 1.18
C GLY A 249 -41.10 -11.45 0.50
N LEU A 250 -41.79 -12.50 0.04
CA LEU A 250 -41.16 -13.59 -0.71
C LEU A 250 -40.58 -13.11 -2.04
N GLY A 251 -41.32 -12.25 -2.76
CA GLY A 251 -40.83 -11.67 -4.01
C GLY A 251 -39.61 -10.78 -3.81
N VAL A 252 -39.62 -9.97 -2.75
CA VAL A 252 -38.48 -9.13 -2.36
C VAL A 252 -37.28 -9.98 -1.91
N ALA A 253 -37.51 -11.07 -1.16
CA ALA A 253 -36.45 -11.98 -0.75
C ALA A 253 -35.77 -12.65 -1.95
N ALA A 254 -36.56 -13.08 -2.94
CA ALA A 254 -36.04 -13.64 -4.19
C ALA A 254 -35.22 -12.59 -4.97
N ALA A 255 -35.75 -11.38 -5.13
CA ALA A 255 -35.05 -10.27 -5.80
C ALA A 255 -33.71 -9.95 -5.13
N LEU A 256 -33.72 -9.71 -3.81
CA LEU A 256 -32.51 -9.42 -3.04
C LEU A 256 -31.46 -10.53 -3.17
N TRP A 257 -31.90 -11.79 -3.21
CA TRP A 257 -30.98 -12.90 -3.41
C TRP A 257 -30.32 -12.85 -4.80
N PHE A 258 -31.09 -12.65 -5.88
CA PHE A 258 -30.51 -12.53 -7.23
C PHE A 258 -29.57 -11.33 -7.35
N ALA A 259 -29.95 -10.18 -6.80
CA ALA A 259 -29.12 -8.98 -6.83
C ALA A 259 -27.78 -9.18 -6.12
N THR A 260 -27.78 -9.88 -4.98
CA THR A 260 -26.57 -10.06 -4.16
C THR A 260 -25.78 -11.33 -4.49
N ALA A 261 -26.39 -12.35 -5.08
CA ALA A 261 -25.73 -13.60 -5.46
C ALA A 261 -25.03 -13.52 -6.82
N LEU A 262 -25.12 -12.38 -7.51
CA LEU A 262 -24.59 -12.23 -8.85
C LEU A 262 -23.08 -12.48 -8.97
N PRO A 263 -22.20 -11.96 -8.09
CA PRO A 263 -20.76 -12.31 -8.13
C PRO A 263 -20.52 -13.81 -7.95
N LEU A 264 -21.26 -14.44 -7.02
CA LEU A 264 -21.23 -15.88 -6.77
C LEU A 264 -21.64 -16.68 -8.02
N LEU A 265 -22.68 -16.25 -8.74
CA LEU A 265 -23.18 -16.92 -9.95
C LEU A 265 -22.26 -16.70 -11.16
N ALA A 266 -21.67 -15.51 -11.26
CA ALA A 266 -20.74 -15.13 -12.32
C ALA A 266 -19.32 -15.67 -12.11
N ARG A 267 -19.05 -16.29 -10.96
CA ARG A 267 -17.74 -16.85 -10.57
C ARG A 267 -16.64 -15.80 -10.38
N THR A 268 -17.03 -14.54 -10.26
CA THR A 268 -16.11 -13.42 -10.13
C THR A 268 -15.64 -13.29 -8.68
N ASP A 269 -14.33 -13.16 -8.50
CA ASP A 269 -13.73 -12.90 -7.20
C ASP A 269 -13.97 -11.43 -6.77
N PRO A 270 -14.25 -11.15 -5.47
CA PRO A 270 -14.43 -9.79 -4.99
C PRO A 270 -13.29 -8.82 -5.33
N HIS A 271 -12.04 -9.32 -5.40
CA HIS A 271 -10.86 -8.51 -5.75
C HIS A 271 -10.81 -8.08 -7.22
N LEU A 272 -11.76 -8.55 -8.05
CA LEU A 272 -11.90 -8.18 -9.45
C LEU A 272 -13.14 -7.30 -9.72
N LEU A 273 -13.87 -6.93 -8.66
CA LEU A 273 -15.04 -6.06 -8.77
C LEU A 273 -14.64 -4.59 -8.63
N ASP A 274 -15.23 -3.70 -9.43
CA ASP A 274 -15.03 -2.26 -9.27
C ASP A 274 -15.66 -1.74 -7.95
N GLN A 275 -15.11 -0.65 -7.41
CA GLN A 275 -15.74 0.07 -6.29
C GLN A 275 -17.11 0.67 -6.71
N PRO A 276 -18.16 0.60 -5.85
CA PRO A 276 -18.14 0.18 -4.44
C PRO A 276 -18.35 -1.33 -4.21
N TRP A 277 -18.43 -2.14 -5.27
CA TRP A 277 -18.83 -3.55 -5.16
C TRP A 277 -17.77 -4.44 -4.54
N ALA A 278 -16.47 -4.17 -4.75
CA ALA A 278 -15.38 -4.84 -4.04
C ALA A 278 -15.62 -4.83 -2.51
N THR A 279 -16.06 -3.71 -1.95
CA THR A 279 -16.30 -3.57 -0.51
C THR A 279 -17.68 -4.07 -0.09
N LEU A 280 -18.72 -3.91 -0.93
CA LEU A 280 -20.09 -4.28 -0.56
C LEU A 280 -20.40 -5.77 -0.75
N ALA A 281 -19.82 -6.42 -1.76
CA ALA A 281 -20.12 -7.81 -2.09
C ALA A 281 -19.78 -8.78 -0.94
N PRO A 282 -18.59 -8.72 -0.30
CA PRO A 282 -18.25 -9.58 0.84
C PRO A 282 -19.22 -9.45 2.03
N LEU A 283 -19.89 -8.31 2.17
CA LEU A 283 -20.87 -8.08 3.25
C LEU A 283 -22.24 -8.72 2.96
N THR A 284 -22.46 -9.24 1.76
CA THR A 284 -23.71 -9.89 1.39
C THR A 284 -23.73 -11.35 1.84
N MET A 285 -24.93 -11.85 2.17
CA MET A 285 -25.10 -13.24 2.62
C MET A 285 -24.57 -14.28 1.61
N PRO A 286 -24.80 -14.18 0.28
CA PRO A 286 -24.30 -15.18 -0.66
C PRO A 286 -22.76 -15.23 -0.76
N VAL A 287 -22.08 -14.08 -0.73
CA VAL A 287 -20.62 -14.01 -0.87
C VAL A 287 -19.93 -14.40 0.44
N ALA A 288 -20.34 -13.83 1.59
CA ALA A 288 -19.86 -14.29 2.90
C ALA A 288 -20.17 -15.79 3.13
N GLY A 289 -21.30 -16.26 2.59
CA GLY A 289 -21.64 -17.68 2.59
C GLY A 289 -20.64 -18.54 1.84
N LEU A 290 -20.15 -18.08 0.69
CA LEU A 290 -19.13 -18.77 -0.08
C LEU A 290 -17.82 -18.84 0.71
N ASP A 291 -17.35 -17.71 1.24
CA ASP A 291 -16.07 -17.62 1.96
C ASP A 291 -16.06 -18.51 3.21
N ALA A 292 -17.17 -18.54 3.95
CA ALA A 292 -17.33 -19.42 5.11
C ALA A 292 -17.25 -20.92 4.73
N VAL A 293 -17.82 -21.32 3.60
CA VAL A 293 -17.79 -22.73 3.14
C VAL A 293 -16.45 -23.08 2.49
N VAL A 294 -15.81 -22.15 1.78
CA VAL A 294 -14.45 -22.31 1.24
C VAL A 294 -13.45 -22.50 2.37
N GLY A 295 -13.47 -21.65 3.39
CA GLY A 295 -12.62 -21.83 4.57
C GLY A 295 -12.84 -23.20 5.20
N ALA A 296 -14.09 -23.50 5.58
CA ALA A 296 -14.42 -24.71 6.32
C ALA A 296 -14.17 -26.01 5.53
N GLY A 297 -14.36 -25.98 4.21
CA GLY A 297 -14.24 -27.15 3.34
C GLY A 297 -12.85 -27.32 2.75
N LEU A 298 -12.38 -26.28 2.06
CA LEU A 298 -11.16 -26.36 1.25
C LEU A 298 -9.90 -26.05 2.06
N ARG A 299 -9.98 -25.17 3.07
CA ARG A 299 -8.82 -24.62 3.78
C ARG A 299 -8.65 -25.13 5.21
N GLY A 300 -9.66 -25.81 5.76
CA GLY A 300 -9.63 -26.41 7.09
C GLY A 300 -9.72 -25.40 8.25
N THR A 301 -10.06 -24.14 7.95
CA THR A 301 -10.16 -23.03 8.89
C THR A 301 -11.52 -22.34 8.76
N LEU A 302 -12.09 -21.81 9.84
CA LEU A 302 -13.32 -21.03 9.76
C LEU A 302 -12.97 -19.59 9.40
N ALA A 303 -13.44 -19.10 8.25
CA ALA A 303 -13.30 -17.70 7.87
C ALA A 303 -14.11 -16.81 8.85
N GLY A 304 -13.41 -16.26 9.85
CA GLY A 304 -14.02 -15.56 10.99
C GLY A 304 -14.95 -14.43 10.57
N ASP A 305 -14.49 -13.56 9.68
CA ASP A 305 -15.24 -12.40 9.21
C ASP A 305 -16.50 -12.80 8.45
N ALA A 306 -16.39 -13.78 7.57
CA ALA A 306 -17.51 -14.32 6.82
C ALA A 306 -18.59 -14.88 7.77
N VAL A 307 -18.19 -15.61 8.81
CA VAL A 307 -19.10 -16.12 9.85
C VAL A 307 -19.72 -14.97 10.66
N LEU A 308 -18.97 -13.91 10.97
CA LEU A 308 -19.49 -12.72 11.66
C LEU A 308 -20.51 -11.96 10.80
N VAL A 309 -20.27 -11.81 9.50
CA VAL A 309 -21.22 -11.21 8.55
C VAL A 309 -22.52 -12.01 8.49
N LEU A 310 -22.43 -13.34 8.32
CA LEU A 310 -23.60 -14.23 8.37
C LEU A 310 -24.33 -14.12 9.71
N GLY A 311 -23.59 -14.05 10.81
CA GLY A 311 -24.10 -13.83 12.16
C GLY A 311 -24.85 -12.50 12.29
N ALA A 312 -24.30 -11.41 11.74
CA ALA A 312 -24.93 -10.09 11.76
C ALA A 312 -26.27 -10.10 11.01
N TRP A 313 -26.31 -10.69 9.82
CA TRP A 313 -27.55 -10.86 9.05
C TRP A 313 -28.57 -11.77 9.76
N LEU A 314 -28.11 -12.87 10.35
CA LEU A 314 -28.97 -13.80 11.09
C LEU A 314 -29.59 -13.14 12.32
N VAL A 315 -28.79 -12.46 13.15
CA VAL A 315 -29.27 -11.72 14.33
C VAL A 315 -30.26 -10.64 13.92
N THR A 316 -29.91 -9.84 12.90
CA THR A 316 -30.76 -8.81 12.32
C THR A 316 -32.12 -9.39 11.91
N ALA A 317 -32.11 -10.48 11.14
CA ALA A 317 -33.33 -11.12 10.65
C ALA A 317 -34.18 -11.72 11.78
N LEU A 318 -33.56 -12.29 12.82
CA LEU A 318 -34.27 -12.86 13.97
C LEU A 318 -34.90 -11.79 14.89
N LEU A 319 -34.38 -10.55 14.89
CA LEU A 319 -34.93 -9.42 15.64
C LEU A 319 -36.20 -8.84 15.00
N VAL A 320 -36.36 -8.96 13.69
CA VAL A 320 -37.48 -8.38 12.94
C VAL A 320 -38.84 -8.95 13.38
N PRO A 321 -39.08 -10.28 13.43
CA PRO A 321 -40.39 -10.83 13.81
C PRO A 321 -40.94 -10.36 15.17
N PRO A 322 -40.19 -10.40 16.30
CA PRO A 322 -40.71 -9.93 17.58
C PRO A 322 -40.95 -8.40 17.60
N LEU A 323 -40.09 -7.62 16.95
CA LEU A 323 -40.22 -6.16 16.89
C LEU A 323 -41.40 -5.73 16.02
N ALA A 324 -41.54 -6.35 14.84
CA ALA A 324 -42.69 -6.18 13.94
C ALA A 324 -44.00 -6.44 14.68
N ARG A 325 -44.09 -7.55 15.43
CA ARG A 325 -45.28 -7.86 16.25
C ARG A 325 -45.54 -6.81 17.32
N ARG A 326 -44.50 -6.33 18.03
CA ARG A 326 -44.64 -5.33 19.11
C ARG A 326 -45.12 -3.98 18.57
N LEU A 327 -44.52 -3.49 17.49
CA LEU A 327 -44.87 -2.21 16.88
C LEU A 327 -46.23 -2.27 16.17
N ARG A 328 -46.54 -3.39 15.51
CA ARG A 328 -47.87 -3.64 14.92
C ARG A 328 -48.99 -3.63 15.96
N ARG A 329 -48.78 -4.27 17.12
CA ARG A 329 -49.73 -4.23 18.26
C ARG A 329 -49.92 -2.82 18.80
N ARG A 330 -48.84 -2.04 18.95
CA ARG A 330 -48.91 -0.63 19.39
C ARG A 330 -49.65 0.27 18.40
N ALA A 331 -49.52 0.00 17.11
CA ALA A 331 -50.18 0.76 16.05
C ALA A 331 -51.63 0.31 15.76
N GLY A 332 -52.14 -0.73 16.42
CA GLY A 332 -53.49 -1.26 16.16
C GLY A 332 -53.69 -1.83 14.74
N ALA A 333 -52.60 -2.16 14.04
CA ALA A 333 -52.65 -2.56 12.63
C ALA A 333 -52.88 -4.08 12.44
N PRO A 334 -53.70 -4.51 11.46
CA PRO A 334 -53.89 -5.92 11.13
C PRO A 334 -52.63 -6.57 10.55
N ALA A 335 -52.57 -7.91 10.56
CA ALA A 335 -51.45 -8.65 9.99
C ALA A 335 -51.36 -8.47 8.46
N PRO A 336 -50.15 -8.34 7.89
CA PRO A 336 -49.95 -8.27 6.44
C PRO A 336 -50.64 -9.45 5.73
N GLY A 337 -51.38 -9.18 4.64
CA GLY A 337 -52.07 -10.20 3.85
C GLY A 337 -53.50 -10.54 4.29
N THR A 338 -54.05 -9.90 5.32
CA THR A 338 -55.47 -10.08 5.74
C THR A 338 -56.41 -8.99 5.21
N ALA A 339 -55.87 -7.95 4.54
CA ALA A 339 -56.63 -6.77 4.10
C ALA A 339 -57.05 -6.82 2.62
N GLU A 340 -56.39 -7.62 1.77
CA GLU A 340 -56.77 -7.72 0.35
C GLU A 340 -58.09 -8.48 0.12
N ASP A 341 -58.58 -9.25 1.11
CA ASP A 341 -59.89 -9.91 1.01
C ASP A 341 -61.07 -9.01 1.42
N ARG A 342 -60.86 -7.84 2.04
CA ARG A 342 -61.97 -6.94 2.45
C ARG A 342 -62.19 -5.73 1.56
N ALA A 343 -61.19 -5.32 0.78
CA ALA A 343 -61.35 -4.16 -0.11
C ALA A 343 -62.21 -4.46 -1.33
N ASP A 344 -62.25 -5.71 -1.79
CA ASP A 344 -63.08 -6.13 -2.93
C ASP A 344 -64.51 -6.56 -2.52
N GLU A 345 -64.78 -6.83 -1.24
CA GLU A 345 -66.12 -7.22 -0.77
C GLU A 345 -67.06 -6.02 -0.57
N VAL A 346 -66.51 -4.81 -0.43
CA VAL A 346 -67.31 -3.56 -0.29
C VAL A 346 -67.67 -2.94 -1.65
N ALA A 347 -67.03 -3.35 -2.75
CA ALA A 347 -67.34 -2.83 -4.09
C ALA A 347 -68.46 -3.61 -4.83
N GLY A 348 -68.99 -4.69 -4.24
CA GLY A 348 -69.96 -5.60 -4.89
C GLY A 348 -71.41 -5.53 -4.38
N SER A 349 -71.72 -4.69 -3.39
CA SER A 349 -73.05 -4.69 -2.75
C SER A 349 -73.62 -3.27 -2.63
N THR A 350 -74.05 -2.71 -3.76
CA THR A 350 -75.07 -1.65 -3.78
C THR A 350 -75.96 -1.81 -5.01
N ALA A 351 -77.05 -2.55 -4.86
CA ALA A 351 -78.26 -2.36 -5.66
C ALA A 351 -79.49 -2.70 -4.78
N GLU A 352 -80.31 -1.67 -4.63
CA GLU A 352 -81.75 -1.67 -4.31
C GLU A 352 -82.23 -1.57 -2.85
N ASP A 353 -83.09 -0.55 -2.71
CA ASP A 353 -84.17 -0.29 -1.76
C ASP A 353 -83.95 0.47 -0.44
N GLY A 354 -84.58 1.65 -0.38
CA GLY A 354 -85.48 1.98 0.74
C GLY A 354 -85.14 3.24 1.55
N ALA A 355 -85.92 4.29 1.35
CA ALA A 355 -85.85 5.59 2.01
C ALA A 355 -86.11 5.58 3.55
N ALA A 356 -85.33 6.34 4.32
CA ALA A 356 -85.76 7.11 5.52
C ALA A 356 -84.66 8.04 6.08
N ARG A 357 -85.08 9.16 6.68
CA ARG A 357 -84.33 10.31 7.23
C ARG A 357 -83.34 9.99 8.38
N PRO A 358 -82.38 10.89 8.71
CA PRO A 358 -81.22 10.60 9.55
C PRO A 358 -81.42 10.92 11.04
N PRO A 359 -80.61 10.35 11.95
CA PRO A 359 -80.25 10.99 13.20
C PRO A 359 -78.79 11.53 13.16
N ALA A 360 -78.57 12.57 13.95
CA ALA A 360 -77.38 13.40 14.09
C ALA A 360 -76.06 12.64 14.40
N PRO A 361 -74.88 13.23 14.09
CA PRO A 361 -73.60 12.55 14.21
C PRO A 361 -73.18 12.34 15.67
N ALA A 362 -72.97 11.09 16.06
CA ALA A 362 -72.18 10.76 17.23
C ALA A 362 -70.70 11.05 16.93
N ARG A 363 -70.10 11.88 17.78
CA ARG A 363 -68.68 12.25 17.81
C ARG A 363 -67.75 11.06 17.52
N THR A 364 -67.18 11.00 16.32
CA THR A 364 -65.93 10.27 16.09
C THR A 364 -64.80 11.21 16.45
N GLY A 365 -64.16 10.91 17.58
CA GLY A 365 -62.94 11.55 18.02
C GLY A 365 -61.89 11.51 16.91
N ASP A 366 -61.30 12.67 16.71
CA ASP A 366 -60.10 12.93 15.97
C ASP A 366 -59.02 11.87 16.29
N ALA A 367 -58.79 10.96 15.35
CA ALA A 367 -57.64 10.07 15.32
C ALA A 367 -56.91 10.24 13.98
N GLY A 368 -56.76 11.49 13.53
CA GLY A 368 -55.86 11.89 12.44
C GLY A 368 -54.38 11.97 12.85
N GLY A 369 -54.01 11.34 13.98
CA GLY A 369 -52.62 11.24 14.42
C GLY A 369 -51.84 10.36 13.46
N HIS A 370 -50.93 10.97 12.71
CA HIS A 370 -50.09 10.34 11.70
C HIS A 370 -49.37 9.12 12.29
N ALA A 371 -49.96 7.94 12.12
CA ALA A 371 -49.33 6.69 12.47
C ALA A 371 -48.12 6.56 11.54
N ARG A 372 -46.92 6.90 12.03
CA ARG A 372 -45.67 6.47 11.38
C ARG A 372 -45.87 4.99 11.05
N PRO A 373 -45.81 4.59 9.77
CA PRO A 373 -46.12 3.23 9.40
C PRO A 373 -45.18 2.32 10.19
N TRP A 374 -45.74 1.43 11.01
CA TRP A 374 -44.98 0.61 11.99
C TRP A 374 -43.77 -0.10 11.36
N ARG A 375 -43.84 -0.37 10.05
CA ARG A 375 -42.75 -0.86 9.20
C ARG A 375 -41.52 0.05 9.22
N LEU A 376 -41.69 1.35 9.03
CA LEU A 376 -40.60 2.34 9.16
C LEU A 376 -40.04 2.36 10.57
N GLY A 377 -40.86 2.11 11.59
CA GLY A 377 -40.38 1.98 12.97
C GLY A 377 -39.52 0.73 13.22
N VAL A 378 -39.81 -0.39 12.55
CA VAL A 378 -38.97 -1.59 12.60
C VAL A 378 -37.64 -1.33 11.89
N LEU A 379 -37.70 -0.79 10.66
CA LEU A 379 -36.52 -0.48 9.86
C LEU A 379 -35.61 0.55 10.55
N ALA A 380 -36.17 1.61 11.13
CA ALA A 380 -35.40 2.63 11.84
C ALA A 380 -34.68 2.09 13.10
N LEU A 381 -35.10 0.95 13.65
CA LEU A 381 -34.42 0.33 14.80
C LEU A 381 -33.37 -0.69 14.35
N VAL A 382 -33.68 -1.46 13.31
CA VAL A 382 -32.85 -2.60 12.88
C VAL A 382 -31.74 -2.15 11.94
N SER A 383 -32.02 -1.27 10.98
CA SER A 383 -31.02 -0.79 10.01
C SER A 383 -29.78 -0.14 10.62
N PRO A 384 -29.85 0.79 11.60
CA PRO A 384 -28.65 1.36 12.21
C PRO A 384 -27.86 0.35 13.03
N LEU A 385 -28.53 -0.64 13.65
CA LEU A 385 -27.85 -1.72 14.36
C LEU A 385 -27.09 -2.62 13.38
N THR A 386 -27.72 -3.03 12.28
CA THR A 386 -27.06 -3.83 11.24
C THR A 386 -25.89 -3.08 10.62
N LEU A 387 -26.07 -1.80 10.29
CA LEU A 387 -24.98 -0.95 9.78
C LEU A 387 -23.84 -0.82 10.78
N ALA A 388 -24.13 -0.65 12.07
CA ALA A 388 -23.11 -0.58 13.11
C ALA A 388 -22.37 -1.92 13.26
N MET A 389 -23.06 -3.06 13.19
CA MET A 389 -22.42 -4.38 13.23
C MET A 389 -21.52 -4.63 12.02
N LEU A 390 -21.99 -4.32 10.80
CA LEU A 390 -21.20 -4.47 9.58
C LEU A 390 -20.01 -3.49 9.55
N ALA A 391 -20.22 -2.24 9.97
CA ALA A 391 -19.14 -1.25 10.08
C ALA A 391 -18.11 -1.66 11.13
N ALA A 392 -18.53 -2.23 12.27
CA ALA A 392 -17.60 -2.74 13.27
C ALA A 392 -16.73 -3.89 12.73
N ILE A 393 -17.31 -4.78 11.90
CA ILE A 393 -16.55 -5.86 11.24
C ILE A 393 -15.57 -5.30 10.20
N LEU A 394 -15.95 -4.26 9.46
CA LEU A 394 -15.04 -3.58 8.51
C LEU A 394 -13.92 -2.78 9.18
N LEU A 395 -14.17 -2.28 10.40
CA LEU A 395 -13.27 -1.38 11.12
C LEU A 395 -12.44 -2.09 12.20
N THR A 396 -12.61 -3.41 12.41
CA THR A 396 -11.72 -4.18 13.26
C THR A 396 -10.38 -4.33 12.54
N PRO A 397 -9.29 -3.68 13.00
CA PRO A 397 -7.99 -3.91 12.41
C PRO A 397 -7.60 -5.38 12.59
N GLU A 398 -7.12 -6.00 11.52
CA GLU A 398 -6.31 -7.22 11.61
C GLU A 398 -5.24 -7.00 12.68
N PRO A 399 -5.01 -7.95 13.61
CA PRO A 399 -3.99 -7.79 14.63
C PRO A 399 -2.64 -7.54 13.95
N ALA A 400 -2.08 -6.35 14.16
CA ALA A 400 -0.72 -6.03 13.79
C ALA A 400 0.24 -6.94 14.59
N GLU A 401 0.70 -8.00 13.94
CA GLU A 401 1.71 -8.94 14.41
C GLU A 401 2.79 -8.95 13.30
N ALA A 402 4.07 -8.67 13.49
CA ALA A 402 4.88 -8.30 14.65
C ALA A 402 5.86 -7.21 14.19
N ALA A 403 6.49 -6.50 15.14
CA ALA A 403 7.66 -5.68 14.83
C ALA A 403 8.69 -6.51 14.05
N PRO A 404 9.40 -5.93 13.07
CA PRO A 404 10.41 -6.67 12.31
C PRO A 404 11.36 -7.33 13.29
N ALA A 405 11.43 -8.66 13.23
CA ALA A 405 12.46 -9.41 13.92
C ALA A 405 13.82 -8.83 13.50
N GLU A 406 14.72 -8.63 14.46
CA GLU A 406 16.09 -8.17 14.21
C GLU A 406 16.72 -9.02 13.09
N ALA A 407 16.81 -8.42 11.91
CA ALA A 407 17.37 -9.04 10.73
C ALA A 407 18.89 -9.21 10.89
N ASP A 408 19.42 -10.34 10.46
CA ASP A 408 20.85 -10.48 10.20
C ASP A 408 21.24 -9.47 9.11
N ALA A 409 21.92 -8.40 9.52
CA ALA A 409 22.37 -7.32 8.65
C ALA A 409 23.30 -7.86 7.55
N ARG A 410 22.92 -7.66 6.27
CA ARG A 410 23.76 -8.04 5.12
C ARG A 410 24.94 -7.09 4.93
N VAL A 411 24.75 -5.80 5.25
CA VAL A 411 25.84 -4.83 5.34
C VAL A 411 26.37 -4.85 6.77
N THR A 412 27.68 -5.04 6.92
CA THR A 412 28.36 -5.13 8.23
C THR A 412 29.24 -3.90 8.46
N THR A 413 29.79 -3.77 9.66
CA THR A 413 30.82 -2.77 9.96
C THR A 413 32.11 -3.44 10.37
N THR A 414 33.24 -2.84 10.02
CA THR A 414 34.55 -3.26 10.55
C THR A 414 34.64 -3.12 12.06
N GLU A 415 35.71 -3.68 12.64
CA GLU A 415 36.08 -3.34 14.00
C GLU A 415 36.31 -1.83 14.16
N CYS A 416 36.12 -1.39 15.40
CA CYS A 416 36.27 0.01 15.79
C CYS A 416 37.72 0.47 15.67
N VAL A 417 37.97 1.48 14.84
CA VAL A 417 39.22 2.24 14.88
C VAL A 417 39.04 3.40 15.86
N SER A 418 39.76 3.34 16.99
CA SER A 418 39.67 4.38 18.01
C SER A 418 40.26 5.71 17.51
N THR A 419 39.48 6.78 17.63
CA THR A 419 39.87 8.14 17.23
C THR A 419 40.32 9.01 18.40
N GLY A 420 39.99 8.59 19.62
CA GLY A 420 40.07 9.45 20.81
C GLY A 420 39.01 10.56 20.78
N PRO A 421 39.02 11.46 21.78
CA PRO A 421 38.07 12.57 21.81
C PRO A 421 38.28 13.54 20.65
N VAL A 422 37.18 14.10 20.15
CA VAL A 422 37.14 15.12 19.09
C VAL A 422 36.58 16.41 19.68
N GLU A 423 37.46 17.34 20.03
CA GLU A 423 37.09 18.62 20.65
C GLU A 423 37.26 19.79 19.67
N GLY A 424 38.05 19.62 18.62
CA GLY A 424 38.34 20.66 17.65
C GLY A 424 38.72 20.16 16.25
N VAL A 425 38.87 21.10 15.32
CA VAL A 425 39.30 20.84 13.94
C VAL A 425 40.71 20.21 13.89
N GLY A 426 41.57 20.52 14.86
CA GLY A 426 42.87 19.85 14.99
C GLY A 426 42.75 18.35 15.23
N ASP A 427 41.72 17.90 15.95
CA ASP A 427 41.46 16.47 16.18
C ASP A 427 40.95 15.79 14.91
N LEU A 428 40.07 16.46 14.15
CA LEU A 428 39.60 15.97 12.85
C LEU A 428 40.77 15.76 11.87
N ASN A 429 41.69 16.72 11.80
CA ASN A 429 42.88 16.61 10.95
C ASN A 429 43.83 15.51 11.43
N ARG A 430 44.05 15.37 12.74
CA ARG A 430 44.82 14.23 13.29
C ARG A 430 44.19 12.89 12.90
N ILE A 431 42.85 12.79 12.95
CA ILE A 431 42.11 11.57 12.59
C ILE A 431 42.24 11.28 11.09
N ALA A 432 42.15 12.30 10.23
CA ALA A 432 42.36 12.15 8.79
C ALA A 432 43.78 11.67 8.44
N GLU A 433 44.78 12.02 9.26
CA GLU A 433 46.17 11.57 9.15
C GLU A 433 46.42 10.16 9.72
N LEU A 434 45.44 9.55 10.40
CA LEU A 434 45.58 8.16 10.84
C LEU A 434 45.59 7.24 9.62
N ARG A 435 46.55 6.30 9.63
CA ARG A 435 46.49 5.11 8.79
C ARG A 435 45.30 4.27 9.28
N GLY A 436 44.12 4.53 8.69
CA GLY A 436 42.85 3.90 9.03
C GLY A 436 42.86 2.38 8.86
N GLY A 437 41.70 1.75 9.05
CA GLY A 437 41.51 0.32 8.85
C GLY A 437 41.81 -0.14 7.42
N GLU A 438 41.82 -1.45 7.19
CA GLU A 438 42.17 -2.04 5.89
C GLU A 438 41.30 -1.52 4.73
N TYR A 439 40.04 -1.18 5.01
CA TYR A 439 39.06 -0.74 4.02
C TYR A 439 39.02 0.79 3.77
N PHE A 440 39.85 1.59 4.45
CA PHE A 440 39.90 3.04 4.24
C PHE A 440 41.29 3.63 4.52
N ARG A 441 42.08 3.84 3.46
CA ARG A 441 43.47 4.37 3.50
C ARG A 441 43.62 5.76 2.87
N GLY A 442 42.81 6.08 1.87
CA GLY A 442 42.65 7.41 1.25
C GLY A 442 41.22 7.56 0.73
N GLY A 443 40.70 8.77 0.57
CA GLY A 443 39.42 9.01 -0.08
C GLY A 443 39.10 10.49 -0.25
N ASP A 444 38.31 10.81 -1.26
CA ASP A 444 37.83 12.17 -1.56
C ASP A 444 36.34 12.40 -1.25
N VAL A 445 35.85 13.60 -1.55
CA VAL A 445 34.51 14.13 -1.22
C VAL A 445 34.35 14.39 0.27
N GLY A 446 34.02 13.38 1.08
CA GLY A 446 33.75 13.52 2.50
C GLY A 446 32.40 14.18 2.84
N ALA A 447 31.33 13.92 2.07
CA ALA A 447 29.99 14.40 2.40
C ALA A 447 29.49 13.77 3.72
N SER A 448 28.86 14.55 4.60
CA SER A 448 28.50 14.10 5.95
C SER A 448 27.05 14.39 6.31
N VAL A 449 26.46 13.54 7.14
CA VAL A 449 25.13 13.76 7.73
C VAL A 449 25.06 13.26 9.17
N ALA A 450 24.40 14.02 10.03
CA ALA A 450 24.08 13.61 11.39
C ALA A 450 22.86 12.68 11.41
N LEU A 451 22.94 11.62 12.23
CA LEU A 451 21.86 10.69 12.50
C LEU A 451 21.15 11.08 13.80
N GLN A 452 19.89 10.66 13.96
CA GLN A 452 19.08 11.02 15.13
C GLN A 452 19.61 10.42 16.45
N ASP A 453 20.42 9.36 16.37
CA ASP A 453 21.06 8.73 17.52
C ASP A 453 22.43 9.34 17.90
N GLY A 454 22.82 10.44 17.25
CA GLY A 454 24.04 11.19 17.53
C GLY A 454 25.29 10.67 16.82
N ARG A 455 25.18 9.59 16.04
CA ARG A 455 26.25 9.16 15.13
C ARG A 455 26.29 10.03 13.89
N MET A 456 27.43 10.00 13.20
CA MET A 456 27.66 10.69 11.94
C MET A 456 27.97 9.68 10.84
N LEU A 457 27.34 9.85 9.68
CA LEU A 457 27.66 9.09 8.48
C LEU A 457 28.48 9.96 7.54
N TRP A 458 29.57 9.41 7.00
CA TRP A 458 30.44 10.07 6.03
C TRP A 458 30.52 9.26 4.74
N MET A 459 30.27 9.91 3.62
CA MET A 459 30.35 9.35 2.27
C MET A 459 31.59 9.87 1.55
N PHE A 460 32.32 8.94 0.95
CA PHE A 460 33.52 9.23 0.17
C PHE A 460 33.36 8.73 -1.26
N GLY A 461 34.01 9.42 -2.19
CA GLY A 461 34.15 8.99 -3.58
C GLY A 461 35.21 7.90 -3.72
N ASP A 462 36.08 8.05 -4.72
CA ASP A 462 37.14 7.07 -4.94
C ASP A 462 37.95 6.90 -3.64
N THR A 463 38.07 5.65 -3.19
CA THR A 463 38.61 5.30 -1.88
C THR A 463 39.76 4.32 -2.06
N LEU A 464 40.94 4.66 -1.53
CA LEU A 464 42.10 3.77 -1.49
C LEU A 464 41.99 2.83 -0.29
N ARG A 465 42.38 1.57 -0.50
CA ARG A 465 42.31 0.49 0.49
C ARG A 465 43.65 -0.21 0.61
N ASP A 466 43.85 -0.91 1.72
CA ASP A 466 45.01 -1.76 1.91
C ASP A 466 44.96 -2.96 0.96
N ALA A 467 46.12 -3.54 0.61
CA ALA A 467 46.17 -4.72 -0.24
C ALA A 467 45.50 -5.95 0.38
N SER A 468 45.35 -5.98 1.71
CA SER A 468 44.65 -7.03 2.45
C SER A 468 43.13 -7.02 2.24
N ALA A 469 42.53 -5.88 1.90
CA ALA A 469 41.09 -5.72 1.67
C ALA A 469 40.63 -6.20 0.27
N GLY A 470 41.48 -6.92 -0.47
CA GLY A 470 41.20 -7.38 -1.82
C GLY A 470 41.37 -6.27 -2.87
N ALA A 471 40.27 -5.66 -3.30
CA ALA A 471 40.32 -4.56 -4.26
C ALA A 471 40.97 -3.32 -3.61
N ARG A 472 42.05 -2.81 -4.21
CA ARG A 472 42.79 -1.65 -3.67
C ARG A 472 42.03 -0.33 -3.79
N THR A 473 40.97 -0.29 -4.59
CA THR A 473 40.14 0.89 -4.77
C THR A 473 38.66 0.53 -4.76
N ALA A 474 37.83 1.45 -4.31
CA ALA A 474 36.39 1.42 -4.50
C ALA A 474 35.88 2.78 -4.96
N ARG A 475 34.83 2.77 -5.79
CA ARG A 475 34.25 4.00 -6.37
C ARG A 475 33.54 4.89 -5.37
N ASN A 476 33.12 4.32 -4.25
CA ASN A 476 32.57 5.03 -3.12
C ASN A 476 32.71 4.18 -1.87
N SER A 477 32.73 4.83 -0.72
CA SER A 477 32.73 4.17 0.58
C SER A 477 31.97 4.97 1.62
N MET A 478 31.64 4.32 2.73
CA MET A 478 30.91 4.91 3.84
C MET A 478 31.64 4.62 5.14
N LEU A 479 31.79 5.65 5.97
CA LEU A 479 32.21 5.53 7.35
C LEU A 479 31.05 5.87 8.28
N LEU A 480 30.91 5.08 9.32
CA LEU A 480 30.01 5.35 10.44
C LEU A 480 30.86 5.74 11.65
N VAL A 481 30.59 6.94 12.17
CA VAL A 481 31.40 7.58 13.20
C VAL A 481 30.54 7.82 14.44
N ASP A 482 31.01 7.33 15.58
CA ASP A 482 30.43 7.58 16.90
C ASP A 482 31.51 8.08 17.87
N ASP A 483 31.18 8.27 19.15
CA ASP A 483 32.08 8.88 20.12
C ASP A 483 33.37 8.06 20.32
N GLY A 484 34.46 8.56 19.76
CA GLY A 484 35.78 7.94 19.83
C GLY A 484 35.99 6.74 18.90
N CYS A 485 35.08 6.47 17.96
CA CYS A 485 35.17 5.35 17.04
C CYS A 485 34.82 5.68 15.59
N ILE A 486 35.59 5.11 14.66
CA ILE A 486 35.27 5.06 13.24
C ILE A 486 35.17 3.60 12.80
N ARG A 487 34.13 3.26 12.04
CA ARG A 487 33.99 1.96 11.37
C ARG A 487 33.71 2.17 9.88
N SER A 488 34.31 1.34 9.04
CA SER A 488 33.92 1.25 7.63
C SER A 488 32.67 0.39 7.51
N VAL A 489 31.71 0.83 6.69
CA VAL A 489 30.50 0.09 6.37
C VAL A 489 30.76 -0.73 5.11
N LEU A 490 30.53 -2.04 5.19
CA LEU A 490 30.93 -3.01 4.17
C LEU A 490 29.71 -3.76 3.61
N PRO A 491 29.44 -3.67 2.30
CA PRO A 491 28.48 -4.55 1.64
C PRO A 491 29.00 -6.00 1.59
N PRO A 492 28.14 -6.99 1.29
CA PRO A 492 28.53 -8.41 1.25
C PRO A 492 29.67 -8.75 0.29
N ASP A 493 29.83 -8.00 -0.81
CA ASP A 493 30.89 -8.17 -1.79
C ASP A 493 32.16 -7.36 -1.42
N GLU A 494 32.13 -6.66 -0.29
CA GLU A 494 33.15 -5.73 0.18
C GLU A 494 33.50 -4.64 -0.85
N GLY A 495 32.62 -4.41 -1.83
CA GLY A 495 32.82 -3.50 -2.95
C GLY A 495 32.50 -2.04 -2.61
N ALA A 496 31.97 -1.32 -3.60
CA ALA A 496 31.46 0.03 -3.40
C ALA A 496 30.11 -0.03 -2.66
N ILE A 497 29.89 0.85 -1.68
CA ILE A 497 28.67 0.83 -0.85
C ILE A 497 27.41 1.22 -1.64
N ILE A 498 27.56 2.05 -2.67
CA ILE A 498 26.62 2.25 -3.77
C ILE A 498 27.13 1.40 -4.94
N PRO A 499 26.47 0.27 -5.24
CA PRO A 499 26.89 -0.68 -6.27
C PRO A 499 27.05 -0.04 -7.63
N LEU A 500 28.04 -0.54 -8.39
CA LEU A 500 28.29 -0.08 -9.75
C LEU A 500 27.21 -0.61 -10.69
N ARG A 501 26.84 0.19 -11.69
CA ARG A 501 25.97 -0.26 -12.78
C ARG A 501 26.82 -1.01 -13.81
N PRO A 502 26.51 -2.29 -14.12
CA PRO A 502 27.28 -3.06 -15.09
C PRO A 502 27.37 -2.37 -16.46
N ALA A 503 28.42 -2.67 -17.21
CA ALA A 503 28.56 -2.21 -18.59
C ALA A 503 27.40 -2.73 -19.44
N GLN A 504 26.77 -1.85 -20.24
CA GLN A 504 25.74 -2.27 -21.19
C GLN A 504 26.36 -2.89 -22.45
N GLN A 505 25.55 -3.61 -23.23
CA GLN A 505 26.02 -4.27 -24.45
C GLN A 505 26.50 -3.23 -25.48
N GLY A 506 27.82 -3.15 -25.71
CA GLY A 506 28.47 -2.15 -26.58
C GLY A 506 29.29 -1.10 -25.82
N ASP A 507 29.27 -1.14 -24.49
CA ASP A 507 30.14 -0.37 -23.60
C ASP A 507 31.15 -1.34 -22.93
N ASP A 508 32.39 -0.90 -22.77
CA ASP A 508 33.46 -1.78 -22.25
C ASP A 508 33.66 -1.63 -20.73
N ARG A 509 32.99 -0.66 -20.07
CA ARG A 509 33.29 -0.27 -18.69
C ARG A 509 32.02 -0.04 -17.83
N PRO A 510 32.05 -0.42 -16.54
CA PRO A 510 30.94 -0.17 -15.63
C PRO A 510 30.82 1.32 -15.30
N VAL A 511 29.63 1.72 -14.88
CA VAL A 511 29.36 3.08 -14.38
C VAL A 511 29.42 3.08 -12.85
N GLY A 512 30.31 3.92 -12.32
CA GLY A 512 30.45 4.17 -10.88
C GLY A 512 29.60 5.34 -10.42
N TYR A 513 29.52 5.49 -9.09
CA TYR A 513 28.73 6.52 -8.43
C TYR A 513 29.63 7.29 -7.46
N TRP A 514 29.85 8.58 -7.72
CA TRP A 514 30.58 9.47 -6.83
C TRP A 514 29.60 10.29 -6.00
N PRO A 515 29.56 10.13 -4.66
CA PRO A 515 28.70 10.90 -3.78
C PRO A 515 28.94 12.42 -3.93
N MET A 516 27.88 13.21 -3.80
CA MET A 516 27.92 14.67 -3.88
C MET A 516 27.39 15.29 -2.59
N SER A 517 26.22 14.85 -2.13
CA SER A 517 25.55 15.42 -0.96
C SER A 517 24.74 14.36 -0.22
N THR A 518 24.46 14.61 1.06
CA THR A 518 23.73 13.70 1.93
C THR A 518 22.76 14.45 2.81
N TYR A 519 21.58 13.88 3.04
CA TYR A 519 20.63 14.35 4.06
C TYR A 519 19.91 13.17 4.71
N ALA A 520 19.46 13.36 5.96
CA ALA A 520 18.72 12.36 6.72
C ALA A 520 17.30 12.84 6.98
N VAL A 521 16.36 11.91 6.90
CA VAL A 521 14.96 12.10 7.27
C VAL A 521 14.65 11.16 8.42
N PRO A 522 14.46 11.68 9.64
CA PRO A 522 14.23 10.84 10.80
C PRO A 522 12.87 10.15 10.72
N ARG A 523 12.85 8.86 11.08
CA ARG A 523 11.66 8.02 11.25
C ARG A 523 11.71 7.37 12.64
N GLU A 524 10.59 6.82 13.08
CA GLU A 524 10.53 6.14 14.37
C GLU A 524 11.45 4.90 14.36
N GLY A 525 12.55 4.93 15.14
CA GLY A 525 13.51 3.83 15.29
C GLY A 525 14.60 3.73 14.21
N TYR A 526 14.59 4.58 13.18
CA TYR A 526 15.61 4.59 12.11
C TYR A 526 15.65 5.93 11.36
N ASP A 527 16.78 6.25 10.72
CA ASP A 527 16.89 7.34 9.76
C ASP A 527 16.81 6.80 8.32
N LEU A 528 16.17 7.55 7.43
CA LEU A 528 16.37 7.39 5.99
C LEU A 528 17.44 8.38 5.54
N VAL A 529 18.61 7.85 5.16
CA VAL A 529 19.73 8.64 4.65
C VAL A 529 19.74 8.58 3.13
N TYR A 530 19.60 9.74 2.50
CA TYR A 530 19.66 9.89 1.06
C TYR A 530 21.06 10.40 0.68
N VAL A 531 21.68 9.72 -0.28
CA VAL A 531 22.98 10.09 -0.85
C VAL A 531 22.76 10.41 -2.32
N THR A 532 22.91 11.68 -2.69
CA THR A 532 22.96 12.06 -4.11
C THR A 532 24.35 11.78 -4.63
N ALA A 533 24.43 11.22 -5.84
CA ALA A 533 25.68 10.86 -6.49
C ALA A 533 25.65 11.22 -7.97
N GLN A 534 26.82 11.52 -8.53
CA GLN A 534 27.00 11.61 -9.97
C GLN A 534 27.37 10.24 -10.53
N ARG A 535 26.79 9.90 -11.68
CA ARG A 535 27.10 8.70 -12.46
C ARG A 535 28.35 8.96 -13.30
N VAL A 536 29.33 8.09 -13.21
CA VAL A 536 30.66 8.31 -13.77
C VAL A 536 31.08 7.11 -14.59
N ARG A 537 31.46 7.35 -15.84
CA ARG A 537 32.08 6.34 -16.70
C ARG A 537 33.52 6.72 -16.98
N SER A 538 34.45 5.80 -16.73
CA SER A 538 35.86 6.03 -17.09
C SER A 538 36.04 5.92 -18.60
N THR A 539 36.68 6.90 -19.23
CA THR A 539 36.94 6.94 -20.68
C THR A 539 38.38 6.53 -21.03
N GLY A 540 39.26 6.42 -20.04
CA GLY A 540 40.69 6.12 -20.20
C GLY A 540 41.33 5.65 -18.90
N SER A 541 42.66 5.70 -18.81
CA SER A 541 43.41 5.21 -17.64
C SER A 541 43.96 6.32 -16.74
N GLU A 542 43.94 7.57 -17.21
CA GLU A 542 44.42 8.72 -16.44
C GLU A 542 43.36 9.20 -15.44
N ALA A 543 43.80 9.94 -14.41
CA ALA A 543 42.93 10.40 -13.32
C ALA A 543 41.76 11.30 -13.77
N PHE A 544 41.89 11.98 -14.91
CA PHE A 544 40.87 12.86 -15.48
C PHE A 544 40.11 12.24 -16.67
N ASP A 545 40.37 10.98 -16.99
CA ASP A 545 39.70 10.28 -18.09
C ASP A 545 38.35 9.70 -17.65
N PHE A 546 37.37 10.58 -17.45
CA PHE A 546 36.01 10.19 -17.14
C PHE A 546 34.98 11.15 -17.75
N GLU A 547 33.75 10.68 -17.84
CA GLU A 547 32.58 11.49 -18.17
C GLU A 547 31.51 11.36 -17.08
N ASN A 548 30.89 12.49 -16.73
CA ASN A 548 29.74 12.56 -15.86
C ASN A 548 28.47 12.39 -16.69
N LEU A 549 27.61 11.43 -16.32
CA LEU A 549 26.44 11.01 -17.09
C LEU A 549 25.12 11.56 -16.54
N GLY A 550 25.16 12.20 -15.37
CA GLY A 550 24.00 12.75 -14.69
C GLY A 550 23.77 12.15 -13.30
N PRO A 551 22.69 12.58 -12.62
CA PRO A 551 22.49 12.30 -11.21
C PRO A 551 21.91 10.91 -10.92
N SER A 552 22.16 10.44 -9.70
CA SER A 552 21.59 9.25 -9.09
C SER A 552 21.36 9.50 -7.61
N VAL A 553 20.43 8.78 -7.00
CA VAL A 553 20.11 8.88 -5.58
C VAL A 553 20.10 7.47 -4.99
N ALA A 554 20.93 7.25 -3.97
CA ALA A 554 20.91 6.04 -3.15
C ALA A 554 20.21 6.32 -1.82
N VAL A 555 19.41 5.38 -1.34
CA VAL A 555 18.65 5.48 -0.09
C VAL A 555 19.11 4.39 0.86
N PHE A 556 19.57 4.80 2.04
CA PHE A 556 19.98 3.92 3.11
C PHE A 556 19.00 4.01 4.28
N LEU A 557 18.56 2.86 4.77
CA LEU A 557 17.89 2.75 6.06
C LEU A 557 18.94 2.55 7.13
N VAL A 558 18.96 3.41 8.14
CA VAL A 558 19.94 3.34 9.24
C VAL A 558 19.18 3.17 10.55
N PRO A 559 19.07 1.95 11.10
CA PRO A 559 18.46 1.74 12.40
C PRO A 559 19.24 2.47 13.49
N GLU A 560 18.56 2.95 14.52
CA GLU A 560 19.22 3.51 15.70
C GLU A 560 20.19 2.48 16.31
N GLY A 561 21.46 2.87 16.46
CA GLY A 561 22.54 1.97 16.89
C GLY A 561 22.92 0.86 15.90
N GLY A 562 22.20 0.72 14.78
CA GLY A 562 22.41 -0.32 13.76
C GLY A 562 23.27 0.11 12.58
N THR A 563 23.53 -0.82 11.66
CA THR A 563 24.35 -0.57 10.46
C THR A 563 23.51 -0.05 9.30
N PRO A 564 23.94 0.97 8.55
CA PRO A 564 23.27 1.41 7.32
C PRO A 564 23.04 0.27 6.33
N GLN A 565 21.82 0.15 5.82
CA GLN A 565 21.45 -0.82 4.78
C GLN A 565 20.99 -0.06 3.53
N LEU A 566 21.60 -0.33 2.37
CA LEU A 566 21.11 0.19 1.09
C LEU A 566 19.76 -0.46 0.78
N ILE A 567 18.71 0.34 0.66
CA ILE A 567 17.34 -0.13 0.39
C ILE A 567 16.84 0.25 -1.01
N ASP A 568 17.43 1.29 -1.62
CA ASP A 568 17.07 1.70 -2.98
C ASP A 568 18.20 2.49 -3.65
N GLN A 569 18.22 2.49 -4.97
CA GLN A 569 19.12 3.29 -5.78
C GLN A 569 18.47 3.57 -7.14
N GLN A 570 18.33 4.85 -7.49
CA GLN A 570 17.70 5.25 -8.75
C GLN A 570 18.54 6.28 -9.49
N ASP A 571 18.82 5.96 -10.75
CA ASP A 571 19.35 6.88 -11.74
C ASP A 571 18.28 7.89 -12.15
N ILE A 572 18.58 9.18 -12.04
CA ILE A 572 17.63 10.27 -12.31
C ILE A 572 17.86 10.80 -13.72
N GLY A 573 17.04 10.31 -14.65
CA GLY A 573 17.12 10.67 -16.07
C GLY A 573 18.12 9.84 -16.88
N PRO A 574 18.14 10.02 -18.22
CA PRO A 574 19.01 9.24 -19.09
C PRO A 574 20.48 9.65 -18.91
N ASP A 575 21.40 8.78 -19.32
CA ASP A 575 22.82 9.12 -19.43
C ASP A 575 23.00 10.27 -20.44
N GLN A 576 23.52 11.39 -19.97
CA GLN A 576 23.82 12.57 -20.77
C GLN A 576 25.18 13.10 -20.35
N ALA A 577 26.19 12.87 -21.20
CA ALA A 577 27.51 13.45 -21.03
C ALA A 577 27.48 14.93 -21.43
N GLY A 578 28.20 15.77 -20.69
CA GLY A 578 28.26 17.21 -20.92
C GLY A 578 28.11 17.98 -19.61
N ARG A 579 28.78 19.13 -19.53
CA ARG A 579 28.76 19.99 -18.33
C ARG A 579 27.65 21.04 -18.39
N GLU A 580 27.01 21.19 -19.54
CA GLU A 580 25.90 22.10 -19.82
C GLU A 580 24.57 21.64 -19.20
N HIS A 581 24.46 20.35 -18.87
CA HIS A 581 23.29 19.78 -18.23
C HIS A 581 23.37 19.95 -16.71
N PRO A 582 22.31 20.44 -16.03
CA PRO A 582 22.33 20.58 -14.58
C PRO A 582 22.54 19.25 -13.84
N MET A 583 23.60 19.17 -13.04
CA MET A 583 23.84 18.07 -12.12
C MET A 583 22.99 18.27 -10.85
N TRP A 584 21.72 17.87 -10.91
CA TRP A 584 20.82 17.99 -9.77
C TRP A 584 21.25 17.13 -8.58
N GLY A 585 21.16 17.70 -7.39
CA GLY A 585 21.64 17.03 -6.17
C GLY A 585 23.13 17.24 -5.93
N ALA A 586 23.80 18.13 -6.69
CA ALA A 586 25.14 18.62 -6.39
C ALA A 586 25.26 19.15 -4.94
N ALA A 587 24.17 19.73 -4.43
CA ALA A 587 23.92 19.91 -3.01
C ALA A 587 22.46 19.61 -2.71
N THR A 588 22.18 19.16 -1.48
CA THR A 588 20.84 18.92 -0.98
C THR A 588 20.66 19.52 0.41
N THR A 589 19.45 20.01 0.69
CA THR A 589 19.07 20.49 2.02
C THR A 589 17.65 20.03 2.34
N TYR A 590 17.50 19.21 3.38
CA TYR A 590 16.20 18.87 3.94
C TYR A 590 15.75 19.95 4.92
N VAL A 591 14.52 20.43 4.75
CA VAL A 591 13.88 21.38 5.66
C VAL A 591 12.57 20.76 6.16
N PRO A 592 12.47 20.41 7.46
CA PRO A 592 11.25 19.85 8.02
C PRO A 592 10.10 20.87 8.00
N GLY A 593 8.87 20.38 7.94
CA GLY A 593 7.67 21.23 7.92
C GLY A 593 6.40 20.44 7.63
N ASP A 594 5.29 21.16 7.41
CA ASP A 594 3.98 20.55 7.18
C ASP A 594 3.99 19.60 5.96
N GLY A 595 3.37 18.43 6.14
CA GLY A 595 3.34 17.36 5.14
C GLY A 595 4.71 16.73 4.88
N GLY A 596 5.55 16.58 5.92
CA GLY A 596 6.84 15.87 5.84
C GLY A 596 8.06 16.73 5.48
N GLY A 597 7.87 18.04 5.25
CA GLY A 597 8.95 18.95 4.84
C GLY A 597 9.30 18.92 3.36
N TRP A 598 10.33 19.65 2.97
CA TRP A 598 10.82 19.75 1.59
C TRP A 598 12.30 19.41 1.53
N VAL A 599 12.70 18.72 0.47
CA VAL A 599 14.11 18.59 0.08
C VAL A 599 14.35 19.58 -1.05
N TYR A 600 15.33 20.46 -0.86
CA TYR A 600 15.83 21.35 -1.90
C TYR A 600 17.03 20.68 -2.57
N LEU A 601 16.95 20.47 -3.88
CA LEU A 601 18.01 19.89 -4.69
C LEU A 601 18.61 20.97 -5.56
N TYR A 602 19.87 21.28 -5.30
CA TYR A 602 20.61 22.28 -6.07
C TYR A 602 21.29 21.61 -7.26
N GLY A 603 21.14 22.21 -8.43
CA GLY A 603 21.72 21.74 -9.69
C GLY A 603 22.79 22.68 -10.19
N THR A 604 23.93 22.11 -10.61
CA THR A 604 25.07 22.87 -11.14
C THR A 604 25.29 22.60 -12.62
N ALA A 605 25.52 23.65 -13.42
CA ALA A 605 25.82 23.51 -14.86
C ALA A 605 26.87 24.55 -15.31
N ASN A 606 27.78 24.15 -16.19
CA ASN A 606 28.76 25.02 -16.84
C ASN A 606 28.42 25.12 -18.34
N PRO A 607 28.33 26.34 -18.91
CA PRO A 607 27.89 26.54 -20.30
C PRO A 607 28.87 26.04 -21.37
N GLY A 608 30.04 25.53 -21.00
CA GLY A 608 31.01 24.98 -21.93
C GLY A 608 31.91 26.00 -22.62
N THR A 609 31.69 27.29 -22.36
CA THR A 609 32.37 28.42 -23.01
C THR A 609 33.62 28.86 -22.26
N ASP A 610 34.59 29.46 -22.96
CA ASP A 610 35.79 30.07 -22.36
C ASP A 610 35.49 31.25 -21.41
N GLU A 611 34.24 31.75 -21.42
CA GLU A 611 33.78 32.89 -20.64
C GLU A 611 33.39 32.56 -19.19
N ALA A 612 33.25 31.26 -18.83
CA ALA A 612 32.82 30.84 -17.49
C ALA A 612 33.59 29.60 -17.00
N TRP A 613 34.40 29.81 -15.94
CA TRP A 613 35.20 28.74 -15.32
C TRP A 613 34.47 28.02 -14.18
N GLY A 614 33.47 28.65 -13.57
CA GLY A 614 32.61 28.03 -12.56
C GLY A 614 31.34 27.41 -13.13
N TYR A 615 30.48 26.92 -12.23
CA TYR A 615 29.17 26.37 -12.51
C TYR A 615 28.09 27.33 -11.98
N SER A 616 27.00 27.44 -12.74
CA SER A 616 25.77 28.14 -12.33
C SER A 616 25.02 27.32 -11.28
N LEU A 617 24.22 27.95 -10.43
CA LEU A 617 23.39 27.29 -9.41
C LEU A 617 21.90 27.48 -9.69
N ARG A 618 21.16 26.38 -9.74
CA ARG A 618 19.69 26.33 -9.85
C ARG A 618 19.11 25.53 -8.69
N VAL A 619 17.80 25.62 -8.45
CA VAL A 619 17.13 24.84 -7.40
C VAL A 619 15.85 24.17 -7.88
N ALA A 620 15.69 22.92 -7.46
CA ALA A 620 14.46 22.16 -7.49
C ALA A 620 14.04 21.83 -6.06
N ARG A 621 12.78 21.46 -5.86
CA ARG A 621 12.28 20.89 -4.61
C ARG A 621 11.38 19.70 -4.85
N VAL A 622 11.34 18.81 -3.88
CA VAL A 622 10.50 17.60 -3.88
C VAL A 622 10.16 17.22 -2.44
N ARG A 623 9.12 16.42 -2.23
CA ARG A 623 8.90 15.77 -0.94
C ARG A 623 9.95 14.68 -0.73
N PRO A 624 10.41 14.42 0.50
CA PRO A 624 11.46 13.43 0.74
C PRO A 624 11.11 12.03 0.20
N ASP A 625 9.85 11.62 0.35
CA ASP A 625 9.36 10.31 -0.08
C ASP A 625 9.24 10.17 -1.61
N ASP A 626 9.20 11.29 -2.33
CA ASP A 626 9.06 11.32 -3.79
C ASP A 626 10.39 11.62 -4.50
N VAL A 627 11.53 11.68 -3.79
CA VAL A 627 12.81 12.16 -4.36
C VAL A 627 13.30 11.31 -5.53
N LEU A 628 12.97 10.01 -5.55
CA LEU A 628 13.35 9.09 -6.64
C LEU A 628 12.48 9.27 -7.90
N ASP A 629 11.31 9.90 -7.78
CA ASP A 629 10.44 10.22 -8.91
C ASP A 629 10.73 11.62 -9.44
N ARG A 630 11.50 11.69 -10.53
CA ARG A 630 11.81 12.95 -11.23
C ARG A 630 10.56 13.73 -11.64
N SER A 631 9.42 13.08 -11.89
CA SER A 631 8.17 13.75 -12.30
C SER A 631 7.52 14.56 -11.17
N ALA A 632 7.82 14.20 -9.92
CA ALA A 632 7.37 14.89 -8.72
C ALA A 632 8.15 16.19 -8.46
N TRP A 633 9.33 16.33 -9.05
CA TRP A 633 10.21 17.48 -8.81
C TRP A 633 9.59 18.78 -9.32
N ARG A 634 9.84 19.86 -8.59
CA ARG A 634 9.40 21.21 -8.95
C ARG A 634 10.59 22.14 -9.01
N TYR A 635 10.76 22.79 -10.15
CA TYR A 635 11.90 23.66 -10.48
C TYR A 635 11.50 25.13 -10.29
N TRP A 636 12.41 25.92 -9.74
CA TRP A 636 12.19 27.35 -9.53
C TRP A 636 12.45 28.13 -10.82
N ASP A 637 11.42 28.79 -11.35
CA ASP A 637 11.51 29.57 -12.59
C ASP A 637 11.91 31.05 -12.38
N GLY A 638 12.17 31.45 -11.13
CA GLY A 638 12.41 32.83 -10.73
C GLY A 638 11.23 33.54 -10.09
N SER A 639 10.03 32.98 -10.24
CA SER A 639 8.79 33.53 -9.69
C SER A 639 7.91 32.46 -9.05
N SER A 640 7.96 31.23 -9.55
CA SER A 640 7.09 30.12 -9.14
C SER A 640 7.79 28.77 -9.25
N TRP A 641 7.17 27.75 -8.65
CA TRP A 641 7.63 26.36 -8.72
C TRP A 641 6.84 25.61 -9.80
N GLY A 642 7.51 25.22 -10.88
CA GLY A 642 6.92 24.52 -12.03
C GLY A 642 7.48 23.11 -12.24
N SER A 643 6.93 22.33 -13.16
CA SER A 643 7.42 20.97 -13.47
C SER A 643 8.47 20.92 -14.60
N SER A 644 8.77 22.06 -15.23
CA SER A 644 9.71 22.14 -16.36
C SER A 644 11.12 22.43 -15.87
N GLU A 645 12.03 21.50 -16.12
CA GLU A 645 13.45 21.67 -15.79
C GLU A 645 14.11 22.78 -16.62
N ASP A 646 13.78 22.89 -17.90
CA ASP A 646 14.34 23.92 -18.81
C ASP A 646 13.99 25.35 -18.37
N ALA A 647 12.94 25.52 -17.56
CA ALA A 647 12.54 26.80 -17.02
C ALA A 647 13.33 27.19 -15.75
N ALA A 648 14.18 26.30 -15.21
CA ALA A 648 14.89 26.54 -13.96
C ALA A 648 15.88 27.72 -14.07
N GLN A 649 15.63 28.76 -13.27
CA GLN A 649 16.43 29.99 -13.30
C GLN A 649 17.79 29.80 -12.61
N GLU A 650 18.85 30.35 -13.23
CA GLU A 650 20.14 30.56 -12.57
C GLU A 650 20.00 31.59 -11.44
N MET A 651 20.28 31.14 -10.22
CA MET A 651 20.29 32.01 -9.04
C MET A 651 21.69 32.52 -8.71
N ILE A 652 22.73 31.73 -9.05
CA ILE A 652 24.13 32.14 -9.10
C ILE A 652 24.61 31.87 -10.53
N PRO A 653 25.19 32.85 -11.25
CA PRO A 653 25.68 32.65 -12.60
C PRO A 653 26.94 31.78 -12.64
N ALA A 654 27.24 31.17 -13.78
CA ALA A 654 28.47 30.37 -13.96
C ALA A 654 29.76 31.21 -13.93
N GLN A 655 29.69 32.49 -14.33
CA GLN A 655 30.78 33.43 -14.17
C GLN A 655 31.00 33.74 -12.69
N ASP A 656 32.20 33.46 -12.17
CA ASP A 656 32.52 33.55 -10.74
C ASP A 656 31.59 32.69 -9.86
N GLY A 657 31.06 31.62 -10.46
CA GLY A 657 30.11 30.69 -9.86
C GLY A 657 30.77 29.64 -8.97
N VAL A 658 29.99 28.60 -8.68
CA VAL A 658 30.34 27.51 -7.76
C VAL A 658 31.15 26.40 -8.45
N SER A 659 31.57 25.40 -7.70
CA SER A 659 32.08 24.12 -8.17
C SER A 659 30.94 23.22 -8.62
N GLN A 660 31.27 22.15 -9.36
CA GLN A 660 30.27 21.16 -9.74
C GLN A 660 29.58 20.53 -8.52
N THR A 661 30.34 20.20 -7.48
CA THR A 661 29.84 19.73 -6.18
C THR A 661 30.09 20.80 -5.13
N LEU A 662 29.11 21.04 -4.25
CA LEU A 662 29.14 22.09 -3.23
C LEU A 662 28.35 21.67 -2.00
N SER A 663 28.28 22.54 -0.99
CA SER A 663 27.35 22.40 0.12
C SER A 663 26.36 23.55 0.15
N VAL A 664 25.09 23.24 0.37
CA VAL A 664 24.05 24.22 0.70
C VAL A 664 23.37 23.79 1.99
N PHE A 665 23.25 24.72 2.93
CA PHE A 665 22.59 24.47 4.21
C PHE A 665 21.90 25.73 4.72
N THR A 666 21.04 25.56 5.72
CA THR A 666 20.39 26.67 6.42
C THR A 666 20.67 26.63 7.90
N ARG A 667 20.88 27.80 8.50
CA ARG A 667 21.02 28.00 9.94
C ARG A 667 20.37 29.33 10.31
N ASP A 668 19.53 29.30 11.35
CA ASP A 668 18.81 30.48 11.87
C ASP A 668 18.04 31.28 10.79
N GLY A 669 17.45 30.56 9.84
CA GLY A 669 16.65 31.15 8.75
C GLY A 669 17.46 31.76 7.60
N ARG A 670 18.80 31.76 7.69
CA ARG A 670 19.70 32.16 6.59
C ARG A 670 20.16 30.93 5.83
N TRP A 671 20.40 31.10 4.54
CA TRP A 671 20.89 30.07 3.62
C TRP A 671 22.33 30.37 3.22
N TYR A 672 23.14 29.33 3.16
CA TYR A 672 24.57 29.40 2.87
C TYR A 672 24.90 28.39 1.79
N ALA A 673 25.56 28.82 0.72
CA ALA A 673 26.21 27.96 -0.24
C ALA A 673 27.72 28.10 -0.07
N VAL A 674 28.42 26.98 0.17
CA VAL A 674 29.87 26.93 0.37
C VAL A 674 30.47 26.14 -0.78
N SER A 675 31.44 26.75 -1.46
CA SER A 675 32.07 26.18 -2.64
C SER A 675 33.43 26.81 -2.91
N LYS A 676 34.21 26.25 -3.83
CA LYS A 676 35.33 26.94 -4.46
C LYS A 676 34.81 27.81 -5.61
N ARG A 677 35.14 29.09 -5.64
CA ARG A 677 34.74 29.97 -6.75
C ARG A 677 35.50 29.60 -8.00
N ASN A 678 34.87 29.56 -9.18
CA ASN A 678 35.51 29.18 -10.45
C ASN A 678 36.13 27.77 -10.46
N ASP A 679 35.61 26.89 -9.61
CA ASP A 679 35.93 25.46 -9.56
C ASP A 679 37.45 25.15 -9.56
N LEU A 680 37.93 24.32 -10.48
CA LEU A 680 39.33 23.89 -10.54
C LEU A 680 40.32 25.07 -10.58
N LEU A 681 39.97 26.16 -11.28
CA LEU A 681 40.82 27.35 -11.46
C LEU A 681 40.74 28.36 -10.31
N GLY A 682 39.80 28.18 -9.38
CA GLY A 682 39.68 29.01 -8.18
C GLY A 682 40.85 28.88 -7.22
N SER A 683 40.93 29.80 -6.26
CA SER A 683 41.94 29.76 -5.19
C SER A 683 41.36 30.02 -3.79
N ASP A 684 40.04 30.09 -3.66
CA ASP A 684 39.34 30.47 -2.44
C ASP A 684 38.09 29.62 -2.16
N VAL A 685 37.93 29.24 -0.89
CA VAL A 685 36.65 28.83 -0.33
C VAL A 685 35.79 30.08 -0.24
N THR A 686 34.65 30.07 -0.89
CA THR A 686 33.70 31.17 -0.97
C THR A 686 32.36 30.77 -0.36
N ILE A 687 31.73 31.71 0.35
CA ILE A 687 30.39 31.55 0.92
C ILE A 687 29.43 32.55 0.28
N TRP A 688 28.34 32.06 -0.30
CA TRP A 688 27.22 32.88 -0.76
C TRP A 688 26.08 32.77 0.26
N THR A 689 25.45 33.90 0.58
CA THR A 689 24.33 33.96 1.54
C THR A 689 23.01 34.35 0.86
N ALA A 690 21.88 33.88 1.41
CA ALA A 690 20.53 34.23 0.98
C ALA A 690 19.53 34.17 2.14
N ASP A 691 18.39 34.87 2.01
CA ASP A 691 17.29 34.84 2.99
C ASP A 691 16.28 33.71 2.72
N ALA A 692 16.43 32.99 1.59
CA ALA A 692 15.53 31.93 1.16
C ALA A 692 16.28 30.90 0.30
N PRO A 693 15.76 29.66 0.16
CA PRO A 693 16.40 28.61 -0.65
C PRO A 693 16.55 28.98 -2.13
N THR A 694 15.71 29.91 -2.60
CA THR A 694 15.65 30.42 -3.97
C THR A 694 16.48 31.68 -4.19
N GLY A 695 17.24 32.14 -3.19
CA GLY A 695 17.90 33.44 -3.24
C GLY A 695 16.96 34.62 -2.90
N PRO A 696 17.34 35.86 -3.26
CA PRO A 696 18.53 36.23 -4.03
C PRO A 696 19.82 35.91 -3.26
N TRP A 697 20.79 35.34 -3.95
CA TRP A 697 22.11 35.03 -3.38
C TRP A 697 23.02 36.26 -3.47
N SER A 698 23.88 36.44 -2.46
CA SER A 698 24.96 37.44 -2.46
C SER A 698 25.96 37.20 -3.60
N SER A 699 26.94 38.09 -3.80
CA SER A 699 28.02 37.87 -4.77
C SER A 699 29.08 36.83 -4.33
N GLY A 700 28.98 36.32 -3.10
CA GLY A 700 29.95 35.40 -2.51
C GLY A 700 31.14 36.11 -1.86
N GLU A 701 31.48 35.71 -0.64
CA GLU A 701 32.63 36.21 0.13
C GLU A 701 33.71 35.13 0.24
N ALA A 702 34.95 35.49 -0.07
CA ALA A 702 36.10 34.60 0.09
C ALA A 702 36.48 34.51 1.57
N VAL A 703 36.39 33.32 2.15
CA VAL A 703 36.58 33.10 3.61
C VAL A 703 37.87 32.36 3.96
N ALA A 704 38.45 31.62 3.02
CA ALA A 704 39.73 30.93 3.23
C ALA A 704 40.43 30.64 1.89
N PRO A 705 41.77 30.65 1.82
CA PRO A 705 42.49 30.25 0.63
C PRO A 705 42.48 28.72 0.44
N THR A 706 42.44 28.27 -0.80
CA THR A 706 42.65 26.86 -1.20
C THR A 706 44.01 26.65 -1.85
N ASP A 707 44.96 27.58 -1.66
CA ASP A 707 46.29 27.52 -2.27
C ASP A 707 47.04 26.24 -1.89
N ALA A 708 47.36 25.43 -2.89
CA ALA A 708 48.14 24.22 -2.74
C ALA A 708 49.62 24.49 -3.06
N GLU A 709 50.54 23.70 -2.49
CA GLU A 709 51.95 23.71 -2.94
C GLU A 709 52.03 23.22 -4.40
N THR A 710 53.07 23.61 -5.14
CA THR A 710 53.24 23.19 -6.55
C THR A 710 53.17 21.66 -6.66
N GLY A 711 52.23 21.14 -7.46
CA GLY A 711 51.98 19.70 -7.64
C GLY A 711 50.80 19.14 -6.82
N GLN A 712 50.27 19.90 -5.85
CA GLN A 712 49.07 19.50 -5.09
C GLN A 712 47.81 20.15 -5.67
N LEU A 713 46.70 19.41 -5.62
CA LEU A 713 45.37 19.86 -6.00
C LEU A 713 44.49 19.95 -4.76
N ARG A 714 43.79 21.07 -4.58
CA ARG A 714 42.73 21.23 -3.56
C ARG A 714 41.42 21.59 -4.24
N TYR A 715 40.41 20.79 -3.98
CA TYR A 715 39.13 20.83 -4.68
C TYR A 715 37.97 20.43 -3.77
N MET A 716 36.74 20.71 -4.23
CA MET A 716 35.49 20.35 -3.55
C MET A 716 35.46 20.70 -2.06
N PRO A 717 35.52 21.99 -1.68
CA PRO A 717 35.27 22.36 -0.29
C PRO A 717 33.79 22.10 0.05
N LEU A 718 33.55 21.26 1.06
CA LEU A 718 32.22 20.90 1.56
C LEU A 718 32.05 21.36 3.01
N ALA A 719 30.86 21.85 3.36
CA ALA A 719 30.52 22.31 4.69
C ALA A 719 29.85 21.21 5.51
N HIS A 720 30.16 21.18 6.81
CA HIS A 720 29.67 20.21 7.78
C HIS A 720 28.97 20.93 8.95
N PRO A 721 27.72 21.41 8.76
CA PRO A 721 27.03 22.26 9.74
C PRO A 721 26.79 21.58 11.10
N ASP A 722 26.76 20.26 11.12
CA ASP A 722 26.52 19.42 12.30
C ASP A 722 27.82 18.98 13.01
N VAL A 723 28.99 19.21 12.39
CA VAL A 723 30.28 18.82 12.95
C VAL A 723 30.88 19.95 13.77
N LEU A 724 31.03 19.72 15.08
CA LEU A 724 31.56 20.69 16.05
C LEU A 724 30.90 22.08 15.91
N PRO A 725 29.56 22.17 16.01
CA PRO A 725 28.81 23.38 15.73
C PRO A 725 29.19 24.49 16.72
N VAL A 726 29.62 25.64 16.17
CA VAL A 726 29.90 26.85 16.93
C VAL A 726 29.19 28.00 16.23
N GLU A 727 28.43 28.79 17.00
CA GLU A 727 27.66 29.93 16.49
C GLU A 727 28.54 30.86 15.64
N GLY A 728 28.03 31.30 14.49
CA GLY A 728 28.74 32.18 13.56
C GLY A 728 29.85 31.50 12.75
N THR A 729 30.06 30.19 12.88
CA THR A 729 31.11 29.47 12.12
C THR A 729 30.58 28.16 11.54
N VAL A 730 31.34 27.59 10.60
CA VAL A 730 31.11 26.24 10.08
C VAL A 730 32.44 25.51 9.87
N VAL A 731 32.43 24.19 10.07
CA VAL A 731 33.56 23.35 9.68
C VAL A 731 33.43 23.04 8.18
N VAL A 732 34.50 23.26 7.44
CA VAL A 732 34.62 22.92 6.03
C VAL A 732 35.73 21.88 5.89
N SER A 733 35.58 20.93 4.97
CA SER A 733 36.67 20.11 4.48
C SER A 733 36.92 20.38 3.01
N TYR A 734 38.13 20.16 2.52
CA TYR A 734 38.40 20.06 1.08
C TYR A 734 39.13 18.76 0.79
N SER A 735 38.91 18.23 -0.42
CA SER A 735 39.69 17.11 -0.94
C SER A 735 41.07 17.60 -1.38
N GLN A 736 42.09 16.78 -1.17
CA GLN A 736 43.45 17.02 -1.63
C GLN A 736 43.96 15.81 -2.41
N ASN A 737 44.72 16.06 -3.46
CA ASN A 737 45.34 15.04 -4.30
C ASN A 737 46.66 15.56 -4.89
N THR A 738 47.48 14.68 -5.47
CA THR A 738 48.62 15.02 -6.34
C THR A 738 48.29 14.59 -7.77
N ASP A 739 49.00 15.13 -8.77
CA ASP A 739 48.82 14.74 -10.17
C ASP A 739 49.49 13.40 -10.53
N ASP A 740 50.23 12.81 -9.58
CA ASP A 740 50.87 11.50 -9.71
C ASP A 740 50.11 10.40 -8.93
N LEU A 741 49.43 9.51 -9.66
CA LEU A 741 48.67 8.41 -9.07
C LEU A 741 49.56 7.41 -8.32
N ASP A 742 50.79 7.18 -8.78
CA ASP A 742 51.71 6.23 -8.12
C ASP A 742 52.16 6.80 -6.76
N GLU A 743 52.37 8.12 -6.67
CA GLU A 743 52.67 8.81 -5.42
C GLU A 743 51.52 8.68 -4.40
N VAL A 744 50.27 8.79 -4.86
CA VAL A 744 49.07 8.61 -4.03
C VAL A 744 48.91 7.17 -3.53
N ILE A 745 49.24 6.18 -4.38
CA ILE A 745 49.19 4.76 -4.01
C ILE A 745 50.28 4.44 -2.97
N ASP A 746 51.46 5.04 -3.10
CA ASP A 746 52.59 4.86 -2.18
C ASP A 746 52.38 5.59 -0.83
N ASP A 747 51.78 6.79 -0.85
CA ASP A 747 51.35 7.53 0.34
C ASP A 747 49.86 7.96 0.28
N PRO A 748 48.94 7.08 0.70
CA PRO A 748 47.50 7.36 0.73
C PRO A 748 47.08 8.58 1.59
N LEU A 749 47.97 9.07 2.46
CA LEU A 749 47.70 10.27 3.28
C LEU A 749 47.66 11.55 2.44
N LEU A 750 48.25 11.54 1.24
CA LEU A 750 48.13 12.64 0.27
C LEU A 750 46.70 12.78 -0.26
N TYR A 751 45.89 11.72 -0.14
CA TYR A 751 44.51 11.64 -0.62
C TYR A 751 43.52 11.52 0.55
N ARG A 752 43.51 12.53 1.43
CA ARG A 752 42.67 12.61 2.63
C ARG A 752 42.04 13.98 2.78
N PRO A 753 40.79 14.10 3.25
CA PRO A 753 40.19 15.41 3.46
C PRO A 753 40.94 16.20 4.53
N ARG A 754 41.00 17.52 4.35
CA ARG A 754 41.56 18.43 5.35
C ARG A 754 40.52 19.43 5.81
N PHE A 755 40.40 19.59 7.12
CA PHE A 755 39.38 20.37 7.79
C PHE A 755 39.90 21.75 8.21
N LEU A 756 39.02 22.75 8.08
CA LEU A 756 39.18 24.12 8.57
C LEU A 756 37.87 24.61 9.19
N ARG A 757 37.98 25.54 10.13
CA ARG A 757 36.81 26.30 10.61
C ARG A 757 36.83 27.67 9.95
N VAL A 758 35.69 28.07 9.39
CA VAL A 758 35.52 29.38 8.75
C VAL A 758 34.36 30.14 9.36
N ASP A 759 34.45 31.46 9.34
CA ASP A 759 33.39 32.35 9.80
C ASP A 759 32.28 32.45 8.75
N LEU A 760 31.03 32.53 9.22
CA LEU A 760 29.85 32.73 8.37
C LEU A 760 29.56 34.25 8.21
N PRO A 761 29.34 34.74 6.98
CA PRO A 761 29.03 36.15 6.70
C PRO A 761 27.67 36.69 7.19
#